data_AF-A0A9J6C3D6-F1
#
_entry.id   AF-A0A9J6C3D6-F1
#
_cell.length_a   1.000
_cell.length_b   1.000
_cell.length_c   1.000
_cell.angle_alpha   90.00
_cell.angle_beta   90.00
_cell.angle_gamma   90.00
#
_symmetry.space_group_name_H-M   'P 1'
#
loop_
_entity.id
_entity.type
_entity.pdbx_description
1 polymer ?
#
loop_
_entity_poly.entity_id
_entity_poly.type
_entity_poly.pdbx_seq_one_letter_code
_entity_poly.pdbx_strand_id
1 'polypeptide(L)'
;MKVILIFYFFAKLTFAEKDWWKTANIYQIYPRSFKDSDDDGIGDIQGIIQKLNYIKELNVTAIWLNSFFKSPQVDLGYDVEDFYNVDPIFGTMADLEELFEKVHELELKIILDLIPNHTSDFHKWFIKSVIREGKYTDYYVWHDGKPNREGGQNIEPNNWQAVFSTRAWSWNEHRQQYYLHQFTSSQPDLNYRNPAVVQEMKDILTFWLEKGVDGFRVVATNHLFEVEDLRDEIQTGWTNDPNNYGFTHHHYTKDLDETYGNTRVIFTDAYANLTFTMRYYGSEIEPNAHFPFNYLLIDKLNENSNAHDFKREIDEWFINLPNADATSNWILGNHDKPRLASRYGIKRVDGMLMLLLLLPGVSITWNGDEIGMVDFREGISWEDTVDPQACNINDPINYKWVSRDPQRTPFQWDSTHAAGFCTTCKSWLPVNDNYRILNLENQRTADKSFFKLFKKLSSLRKNEIFVNGNFESYSLGSEIFAFKRTYNLGVYIIIINLSNNQHTINIHEISEFNYFLQVIIAGSRSNYNDGEIVHAKELLLNGYDALVLKKKNEEECSNNFNKICRYYIDHNNRYTCIIEDVDKILTSISGSHISPLFTDTNVTQVYLKNSVLTQIPSIIFSKFLNLEFLSITNCSLGGIFDTIPSCNKLTHLDASFNNIYHLSNTAFKNCKNLKTIDITGNSLKVISREIFDLNQNLNKIILNGEI
;
A
#
# COMPACT_ATOMS: atom_id res chain seq x y z
N MET A 1 -4.72 -58.47 25.44
CA MET A 1 -4.55 -57.01 25.62
C MET A 1 -4.07 -56.44 24.30
N LYS A 2 -4.97 -55.83 23.50
CA LYS A 2 -4.62 -55.25 22.19
C LYS A 2 -4.28 -53.78 22.40
N VAL A 3 -3.05 -53.40 22.09
CA VAL A 3 -2.60 -52.00 22.05
C VAL A 3 -3.13 -51.38 20.76
N ILE A 4 -3.96 -50.35 20.88
CA ILE A 4 -4.39 -49.52 19.76
C ILE A 4 -3.47 -48.30 19.74
N LEU A 5 -2.60 -48.23 18.73
CA LEU A 5 -1.82 -47.03 18.40
C LEU A 5 -2.70 -46.13 17.53
N ILE A 6 -3.13 -44.99 18.08
CA ILE A 6 -3.82 -43.94 17.33
C ILE A 6 -2.73 -42.98 16.82
N PHE A 7 -2.50 -43.00 15.50
CA PHE A 7 -1.71 -41.97 14.83
C PHE A 7 -2.62 -40.76 14.57
N TYR A 8 -2.34 -39.63 15.23
CA TYR A 8 -2.89 -38.35 14.83
C TYR A 8 -2.15 -37.87 13.56
N PHE A 9 -2.76 -38.04 12.40
CA PHE A 9 -2.37 -37.30 11.20
C PHE A 9 -2.81 -35.85 11.38
N PHE A 10 -1.89 -34.96 11.75
CA PHE A 10 -2.07 -33.54 11.47
C PHE A 10 -1.90 -33.35 9.97
N ALA A 11 -3.01 -33.35 9.23
CA ALA A 11 -3.02 -32.78 7.90
C ALA A 11 -2.70 -31.29 8.04
N LYS A 12 -1.47 -30.87 7.76
CA LYS A 12 -1.21 -29.48 7.41
C LYS A 12 -2.05 -29.20 6.17
N LEU A 13 -3.10 -28.41 6.31
CA LEU A 13 -3.71 -27.70 5.19
C LEU A 13 -2.61 -26.80 4.62
N THR A 14 -1.86 -27.31 3.65
CA THR A 14 -0.98 -26.50 2.80
C THR A 14 -1.91 -25.75 1.87
N PHE A 15 -2.21 -24.49 2.18
CA PHE A 15 -2.74 -23.59 1.17
C PHE A 15 -1.71 -23.52 0.04
N ALA A 16 -2.18 -23.63 -1.20
CA ALA A 16 -1.31 -23.45 -2.36
C ALA A 16 -0.68 -22.05 -2.29
N GLU A 17 0.64 -21.98 -2.51
CA GLU A 17 1.35 -20.71 -2.58
C GLU A 17 0.75 -19.87 -3.71
N LYS A 18 0.46 -18.58 -3.45
CA LYS A 18 -0.05 -17.67 -4.48
C LYS A 18 1.02 -17.45 -5.53
N ASP A 19 0.62 -17.41 -6.80
CA ASP A 19 1.50 -16.94 -7.87
C ASP A 19 2.03 -15.54 -7.54
N TRP A 20 3.27 -15.26 -7.93
CA TRP A 20 3.98 -14.02 -7.60
C TRP A 20 3.18 -12.74 -7.95
N TRP A 21 2.43 -12.79 -9.06
CA TRP A 21 1.68 -11.66 -9.59
C TRP A 21 0.46 -11.30 -8.74
N LYS A 22 -0.08 -12.23 -7.94
CA LYS A 22 -1.28 -11.99 -7.10
C LYS A 22 -1.00 -11.04 -5.93
N THR A 23 0.27 -10.92 -5.53
CA THR A 23 0.71 -10.14 -4.36
C THR A 23 1.89 -9.23 -4.68
N ALA A 24 2.17 -9.01 -5.97
CA ALA A 24 3.35 -8.28 -6.42
C ALA A 24 3.39 -6.85 -5.86
N ASN A 25 4.61 -6.38 -5.58
CA ASN A 25 4.91 -4.95 -5.45
C ASN A 25 5.65 -4.53 -6.72
N ILE A 26 4.96 -3.86 -7.63
CA ILE A 26 5.45 -3.48 -8.95
C ILE A 26 5.98 -2.05 -8.90
N TYR A 27 7.17 -1.82 -9.47
CA TYR A 27 7.77 -0.51 -9.60
C TYR A 27 7.83 -0.11 -11.07
N GLN A 28 7.09 0.93 -11.44
CA GLN A 28 7.04 1.45 -12.79
C GLN A 28 8.25 2.37 -13.05
N ILE A 29 9.01 2.08 -14.10
CA ILE A 29 10.16 2.86 -14.55
C ILE A 29 9.86 3.45 -15.91
N TYR A 30 10.00 4.79 -15.99
CA TYR A 30 10.02 5.53 -17.25
C TYR A 30 11.46 5.76 -17.68
N PRO A 31 11.98 5.01 -18.68
CA PRO A 31 13.41 4.96 -19.00
C PRO A 31 14.03 6.34 -19.17
N ARG A 32 13.37 7.18 -19.98
CA ARG A 32 13.79 8.54 -20.36
C ARG A 32 14.13 9.46 -19.18
N SER A 33 13.58 9.20 -18.00
CA SER A 33 13.72 10.06 -16.81
C SER A 33 14.29 9.35 -15.61
N PHE A 34 14.69 8.08 -15.73
CA PHE A 34 15.15 7.33 -14.57
C PHE A 34 16.62 7.62 -14.26
N LYS A 35 17.53 7.33 -15.19
CA LYS A 35 18.96 7.61 -15.04
C LYS A 35 19.62 7.68 -16.42
N ASP A 36 20.33 8.77 -16.69
CA ASP A 36 21.20 8.95 -17.85
C ASP A 36 22.61 8.47 -17.49
N SER A 37 23.17 7.59 -18.32
CA SER A 37 24.48 6.98 -18.14
C SER A 37 25.57 7.47 -19.10
N ASP A 38 25.21 8.12 -20.21
CA ASP A 38 26.14 8.59 -21.25
C ASP A 38 26.19 10.13 -21.41
N ASP A 39 25.45 10.85 -20.56
CA ASP A 39 25.41 12.30 -20.40
C ASP A 39 24.76 13.05 -21.58
N ASP A 40 23.88 12.39 -22.34
CA ASP A 40 23.14 13.00 -23.45
C ASP A 40 21.85 13.74 -23.02
N GLY A 41 21.44 13.60 -21.75
CA GLY A 41 20.24 14.21 -21.18
C GLY A 41 18.99 13.34 -21.22
N ILE A 42 19.09 12.09 -21.65
CA ILE A 42 18.02 11.11 -21.76
C ILE A 42 18.39 9.88 -20.92
N GLY A 43 17.44 9.40 -20.13
CA GLY A 43 17.65 8.20 -19.34
C GLY A 43 17.62 6.94 -20.21
N ASP A 44 18.52 6.01 -19.94
CA ASP A 44 18.82 4.87 -20.80
C ASP A 44 18.85 3.53 -20.02
N ILE A 45 18.97 2.41 -20.74
CA ILE A 45 18.96 1.05 -20.16
C ILE A 45 20.16 0.81 -19.25
N GLN A 46 21.35 1.31 -19.61
CA GLN A 46 22.55 1.18 -18.78
C GLN A 46 22.41 1.98 -17.48
N GLY A 47 21.73 3.12 -17.52
CA GLY A 47 21.34 3.88 -16.34
C GLY A 47 20.41 3.10 -15.42
N ILE A 48 19.44 2.35 -15.96
CA ILE A 48 18.58 1.45 -15.17
C ILE A 48 19.43 0.36 -14.52
N ILE A 49 20.32 -0.29 -15.29
CA ILE A 49 21.24 -1.33 -14.80
C ILE A 49 22.07 -0.82 -13.62
N GLN A 50 22.65 0.38 -13.71
CA GLN A 50 23.43 1.01 -12.63
C GLN A 50 22.63 1.20 -11.34
N LYS A 51 21.29 1.26 -11.42
CA LYS A 51 20.39 1.51 -10.30
C LYS A 51 19.59 0.28 -9.87
N LEU A 52 19.86 -0.92 -10.41
CA LEU A 52 19.19 -2.15 -9.96
C LEU A 52 19.39 -2.46 -8.47
N ASN A 53 20.55 -2.12 -7.90
CA ASN A 53 20.78 -2.24 -6.45
C ASN A 53 19.82 -1.38 -5.62
N TYR A 54 19.48 -0.18 -6.12
CA TYR A 54 18.47 0.67 -5.51
C TYR A 54 17.09 0.04 -5.59
N ILE A 55 16.72 -0.50 -6.75
CA ILE A 55 15.42 -1.16 -6.94
C ILE A 55 15.28 -2.37 -6.00
N LYS A 56 16.33 -3.18 -5.86
CA LYS A 56 16.35 -4.28 -4.89
C LYS A 56 16.15 -3.80 -3.44
N GLU A 57 16.74 -2.67 -3.08
CA GLU A 57 16.59 -2.07 -1.76
C GLU A 57 15.14 -1.65 -1.45
N LEU A 58 14.35 -1.31 -2.47
CA LEU A 58 12.92 -1.01 -2.34
C LEU A 58 12.07 -2.24 -1.97
N ASN A 59 12.64 -3.46 -2.01
CA ASN A 59 11.91 -4.70 -1.75
C ASN A 59 10.69 -4.89 -2.68
N VAL A 60 10.82 -4.48 -3.93
CA VAL A 60 9.81 -4.71 -4.97
C VAL A 60 9.91 -6.14 -5.50
N THR A 61 8.84 -6.62 -6.12
CA THR A 61 8.76 -7.94 -6.75
C THR A 61 9.10 -7.86 -8.24
N ALA A 62 8.69 -6.78 -8.89
CA ALA A 62 8.77 -6.63 -10.33
C ALA A 62 9.06 -5.19 -10.74
N ILE A 63 9.78 -5.05 -11.85
CA ILE A 63 9.92 -3.81 -12.61
C ILE A 63 8.88 -3.86 -13.73
N TRP A 64 8.11 -2.78 -13.86
CA TRP A 64 7.37 -2.51 -15.09
C TRP A 64 8.12 -1.42 -15.85
N LEU A 65 8.60 -1.76 -17.04
CA LEU A 65 9.34 -0.87 -17.92
C LEU A 65 8.38 -0.26 -18.95
N ASN A 66 8.24 1.07 -18.94
CA ASN A 66 7.54 1.80 -20.00
C ASN A 66 8.21 1.55 -21.37
N SER A 67 7.52 1.89 -22.46
CA SER A 67 7.99 1.61 -23.83
C SER A 67 9.44 2.08 -24.08
N PHE A 68 10.25 1.15 -24.59
CA PHE A 68 11.63 1.37 -25.06
C PHE A 68 11.78 1.02 -26.55
N PHE A 69 10.68 0.62 -27.21
CA PHE A 69 10.72 0.19 -28.60
C PHE A 69 11.16 1.33 -29.50
N LYS A 70 11.79 0.98 -30.62
CA LYS A 70 12.16 1.96 -31.65
C LYS A 70 10.95 2.79 -32.05
N SER A 71 11.07 4.11 -31.95
CA SER A 71 9.98 5.06 -32.12
C SER A 71 10.49 6.40 -32.65
N PRO A 72 9.71 7.13 -33.46
CA PRO A 72 10.00 8.51 -33.82
C PRO A 72 9.90 9.50 -32.65
N GLN A 73 9.42 9.06 -31.49
CA GLN A 73 9.31 9.82 -30.24
C GLN A 73 8.24 10.93 -30.25
N VAL A 74 7.21 10.84 -31.10
CA VAL A 74 6.10 11.81 -31.13
C VAL A 74 5.26 11.72 -29.86
N ASP A 75 4.97 10.50 -29.37
CA ASP A 75 4.35 10.23 -28.07
C ASP A 75 5.35 9.52 -27.15
N LEU A 76 6.62 9.91 -27.25
CA LEU A 76 7.71 9.52 -26.36
C LEU A 76 7.82 7.99 -26.16
N GLY A 77 7.72 7.22 -27.25
CA GLY A 77 7.91 5.77 -27.27
C GLY A 77 6.64 4.96 -27.51
N TYR A 78 5.45 5.59 -27.47
CA TYR A 78 4.18 4.90 -27.74
C TYR A 78 3.78 4.86 -29.22
N ASP A 79 4.41 5.69 -30.06
CA ASP A 79 4.37 5.61 -31.52
C ASP A 79 5.46 4.63 -32.03
N VAL A 80 5.17 3.32 -31.99
CA VAL A 80 6.19 2.28 -32.26
C VAL A 80 6.48 2.08 -33.75
N GLU A 81 7.73 2.30 -34.17
CA GLU A 81 8.25 2.02 -35.52
C GLU A 81 8.69 0.56 -35.70
N ASP A 82 9.21 -0.08 -34.64
CA ASP A 82 9.60 -1.49 -34.66
C ASP A 82 9.45 -2.15 -33.28
N PHE A 83 8.48 -3.06 -33.16
CA PHE A 83 8.22 -3.82 -31.92
C PHE A 83 9.31 -4.83 -31.54
N TYR A 84 10.30 -5.09 -32.41
CA TYR A 84 11.35 -6.08 -32.18
C TYR A 84 12.71 -5.45 -31.85
N ASN A 85 12.80 -4.13 -31.81
CA ASN A 85 14.06 -3.41 -31.60
C ASN A 85 13.93 -2.33 -30.52
N VAL A 86 15.05 -2.09 -29.85
CA VAL A 86 15.21 -1.01 -28.86
C VAL A 86 15.44 0.30 -29.60
N ASP A 87 14.87 1.39 -29.10
CA ASP A 87 15.17 2.72 -29.60
C ASP A 87 16.63 3.09 -29.30
N PRO A 88 17.40 3.56 -30.30
CA PRO A 88 18.80 3.95 -30.08
C PRO A 88 19.01 4.98 -28.97
N ILE A 89 18.01 5.81 -28.62
CA ILE A 89 18.14 6.75 -27.50
C ILE A 89 18.20 6.07 -26.13
N PHE A 90 17.75 4.81 -26.03
CA PHE A 90 17.77 4.03 -24.79
C PHE A 90 18.90 3.00 -24.75
N GLY A 91 19.55 2.74 -25.89
CA GLY A 91 20.64 1.77 -26.02
C GLY A 91 20.37 0.73 -27.12
N THR A 92 20.87 -0.48 -26.89
CA THR A 92 20.84 -1.59 -27.86
C THR A 92 20.07 -2.80 -27.34
N MET A 93 19.78 -3.76 -28.22
CA MET A 93 19.22 -5.06 -27.81
C MET A 93 20.14 -5.78 -26.80
N ALA A 94 21.47 -5.63 -26.91
CA ALA A 94 22.41 -6.25 -25.98
C ALA A 94 22.31 -5.65 -24.58
N ASP A 95 22.12 -4.33 -24.47
CA ASP A 95 21.91 -3.66 -23.18
C ASP A 95 20.60 -4.14 -22.53
N LEU A 96 19.55 -4.34 -23.33
CA LEU A 96 18.27 -4.87 -22.85
C LEU A 96 18.38 -6.32 -22.38
N GLU A 97 19.10 -7.17 -23.12
CA GLU A 97 19.37 -8.55 -22.71
C GLU A 97 20.18 -8.59 -21.41
N GLU A 98 21.19 -7.72 -21.27
CA GLU A 98 21.93 -7.55 -20.01
C GLU A 98 21.01 -7.11 -18.85
N LEU A 99 20.07 -6.18 -19.11
CA LEU A 99 19.09 -5.76 -18.11
C LEU A 99 18.25 -6.95 -17.64
N PHE A 100 17.73 -7.77 -18.57
CA PHE A 100 16.90 -8.93 -18.23
C PHE A 100 17.67 -9.92 -17.37
N GLU A 101 18.89 -10.27 -17.78
CA GLU A 101 19.77 -11.17 -17.02
C GLU A 101 19.98 -10.66 -15.58
N LYS A 102 20.37 -9.39 -15.40
CA LYS A 102 20.61 -8.82 -14.07
C LYS A 102 19.34 -8.70 -13.23
N VAL A 103 18.20 -8.40 -13.84
CA VAL A 103 16.91 -8.35 -13.13
C VAL A 103 16.58 -9.72 -12.56
N HIS A 104 16.73 -10.79 -13.36
CA HIS A 104 16.49 -12.15 -12.91
C HIS A 104 17.54 -12.65 -11.90
N GLU A 105 18.81 -12.26 -12.01
CA GLU A 105 19.85 -12.53 -11.00
C GLU A 105 19.50 -11.95 -9.62
N LEU A 106 18.74 -10.84 -9.60
CA LEU A 106 18.25 -10.21 -8.38
C LEU A 106 16.91 -10.77 -7.90
N GLU A 107 16.41 -11.84 -8.53
CA GLU A 107 15.11 -12.48 -8.28
C GLU A 107 13.92 -11.52 -8.50
N LEU A 108 14.12 -10.50 -9.32
CA LEU A 108 13.06 -9.58 -9.74
C LEU A 108 12.42 -10.08 -11.03
N LYS A 109 11.21 -9.60 -11.29
CA LYS A 109 10.46 -9.84 -12.52
C LYS A 109 10.48 -8.63 -13.43
N ILE A 110 10.37 -8.82 -14.75
CA ILE A 110 10.26 -7.72 -15.71
C ILE A 110 8.97 -7.80 -16.53
N ILE A 111 8.21 -6.70 -16.50
CA ILE A 111 6.98 -6.50 -17.27
C ILE A 111 7.22 -5.41 -18.29
N LEU A 112 6.82 -5.62 -19.53
CA LEU A 112 6.92 -4.63 -20.61
C LEU A 112 5.57 -4.01 -20.95
N ASP A 113 5.57 -2.78 -21.46
CA ASP A 113 4.41 -2.28 -22.19
C ASP A 113 4.25 -3.02 -23.54
N LEU A 114 3.00 -3.31 -23.90
CA LEU A 114 2.59 -3.68 -25.26
C LEU A 114 1.59 -2.63 -25.74
N ILE A 115 1.82 -2.11 -26.95
CA ILE A 115 0.98 -1.08 -27.58
C ILE A 115 0.24 -1.72 -28.76
N PRO A 116 -0.88 -2.41 -28.51
CA PRO A 116 -1.58 -3.16 -29.55
C PRO A 116 -2.35 -2.25 -30.52
N ASN A 117 -2.85 -1.09 -30.08
CA ASN A 117 -3.85 -0.32 -30.82
C ASN A 117 -3.37 0.23 -32.16
N HIS A 118 -2.13 0.72 -32.19
CA HIS A 118 -1.57 1.47 -33.30
C HIS A 118 -0.09 1.17 -33.47
N THR A 119 0.48 1.62 -34.58
CA THR A 119 1.92 1.72 -34.80
C THR A 119 2.28 3.15 -35.13
N SER A 120 3.56 3.46 -35.30
CA SER A 120 4.00 4.68 -35.99
C SER A 120 3.59 4.66 -37.48
N ASP A 121 3.38 5.84 -38.06
CA ASP A 121 3.32 6.07 -39.52
C ASP A 121 4.63 5.77 -40.27
N PHE A 122 5.76 5.68 -39.57
CA PHE A 122 7.03 5.15 -40.11
C PHE A 122 7.13 3.62 -40.03
N HIS A 123 6.18 2.94 -39.37
CA HIS A 123 6.21 1.49 -39.27
C HIS A 123 6.11 0.84 -40.64
N LYS A 124 6.90 -0.23 -40.87
CA LYS A 124 6.93 -0.95 -42.16
C LYS A 124 5.53 -1.39 -42.63
N TRP A 125 4.64 -1.71 -41.70
CA TRP A 125 3.26 -2.10 -42.02
C TRP A 125 2.47 -0.93 -42.59
N PHE A 126 2.57 0.28 -42.03
CA PHE A 126 1.84 1.45 -42.50
C PHE A 126 2.31 1.86 -43.89
N ILE A 127 3.63 1.94 -44.10
CA ILE A 127 4.23 2.26 -45.40
C ILE A 127 3.73 1.29 -46.48
N LYS A 128 3.72 -0.02 -46.18
CA LYS A 128 3.21 -1.06 -47.08
C LYS A 128 1.70 -0.97 -47.29
N SER A 129 0.97 -0.61 -46.24
CA SER A 129 -0.47 -0.38 -46.32
C SER A 129 -0.79 0.79 -47.24
N VAL A 130 -0.09 1.92 -47.13
CA VAL A 130 -0.28 3.12 -47.98
C VAL A 130 -0.23 2.75 -49.48
N ILE A 131 0.73 1.92 -49.90
CA ILE A 131 0.88 1.50 -51.31
C ILE A 131 0.09 0.23 -51.68
N ARG A 132 -0.76 -0.28 -50.77
CA ARG A 132 -1.59 -1.50 -50.95
C ARG A 132 -0.76 -2.75 -51.25
N GLU A 133 0.37 -2.92 -50.56
CA GLU A 133 1.25 -4.08 -50.74
C GLU A 133 0.69 -5.33 -50.02
N GLY A 134 0.15 -6.26 -50.80
CA GLY A 134 -0.18 -7.62 -50.33
C GLY A 134 -1.10 -7.62 -49.11
N LYS A 135 -0.74 -8.42 -48.09
CA LYS A 135 -1.51 -8.57 -46.85
C LYS A 135 -1.66 -7.28 -46.04
N TYR A 136 -0.77 -6.30 -46.24
CA TYR A 136 -0.76 -5.04 -45.48
C TYR A 136 -1.83 -4.04 -45.93
N THR A 137 -2.50 -4.29 -47.07
CA THR A 137 -3.51 -3.39 -47.64
C THR A 137 -4.58 -2.96 -46.62
N ASP A 138 -5.00 -3.89 -45.76
CA ASP A 138 -6.07 -3.72 -44.77
C ASP A 138 -5.56 -3.89 -43.34
N TYR A 139 -4.26 -3.64 -43.09
CA TYR A 139 -3.69 -3.66 -41.73
C TYR A 139 -4.14 -2.47 -40.87
N TYR A 140 -4.60 -1.38 -41.50
CA TYR A 140 -5.06 -0.17 -40.83
C TYR A 140 -6.48 0.16 -41.28
N VAL A 141 -7.16 0.99 -40.50
CA VAL A 141 -8.53 1.44 -40.82
C VAL A 141 -8.46 2.57 -41.85
N TRP A 142 -8.87 2.28 -43.09
CA TRP A 142 -8.89 3.22 -44.21
C TRP A 142 -10.31 3.53 -44.67
N HIS A 143 -10.57 4.77 -45.08
CA HIS A 143 -11.87 5.18 -45.62
C HIS A 143 -11.74 6.27 -46.70
N ASP A 144 -12.59 6.26 -47.72
CA ASP A 144 -12.53 7.26 -48.81
C ASP A 144 -12.92 8.67 -48.36
N GLY A 145 -13.60 8.79 -47.22
CA GLY A 145 -14.24 10.03 -46.77
C GLY A 145 -15.64 10.23 -47.37
N LYS A 146 -16.34 11.28 -46.94
CA LYS A 146 -17.63 11.67 -47.50
C LYS A 146 -17.40 12.64 -48.68
N PRO A 147 -18.20 12.57 -49.76
CA PRO A 147 -18.07 13.52 -50.87
C PRO A 147 -18.18 14.97 -50.39
N ASN A 148 -17.20 15.79 -50.76
CA ASN A 148 -17.26 17.22 -50.49
C ASN A 148 -18.23 17.89 -51.48
N ARG A 149 -19.32 18.45 -50.95
CA ARG A 149 -20.37 19.08 -51.76
C ARG A 149 -19.91 20.35 -52.48
N GLU A 150 -18.83 20.97 -52.01
CA GLU A 150 -18.22 22.15 -52.61
C GLU A 150 -17.17 21.81 -53.68
N GLY A 151 -16.91 20.51 -53.90
CA GLY A 151 -15.84 20.02 -54.75
C GLY A 151 -14.47 19.99 -54.05
N GLY A 152 -13.52 19.27 -54.64
CA GLY A 152 -12.19 19.07 -54.05
C GLY A 152 -12.06 17.76 -53.29
N GLN A 153 -11.12 17.72 -52.34
CA GLN A 153 -10.86 16.56 -51.49
C GLN A 153 -12.13 16.17 -50.71
N ASN A 154 -12.39 14.86 -50.58
CA ASN A 154 -13.44 14.35 -49.69
C ASN A 154 -13.23 14.90 -48.28
N ILE A 155 -14.33 15.07 -47.54
CA ILE A 155 -14.25 15.41 -46.12
C ILE A 155 -14.17 14.13 -45.29
N GLU A 156 -13.81 14.28 -44.02
CA GLU A 156 -13.64 13.15 -43.10
C GLU A 156 -14.89 12.24 -43.02
N PRO A 157 -14.71 10.94 -42.73
CA PRO A 157 -15.80 9.96 -42.69
C PRO A 157 -16.89 10.31 -41.68
N ASN A 158 -16.52 10.86 -40.52
CA ASN A 158 -17.43 11.13 -39.42
C ASN A 158 -16.87 12.21 -38.48
N ASN A 159 -17.62 12.53 -37.43
CA ASN A 159 -17.28 13.57 -36.47
C ASN A 159 -16.30 13.13 -35.36
N TRP A 160 -15.59 12.00 -35.45
CA TRP A 160 -14.76 11.48 -34.34
C TRP A 160 -13.56 12.38 -33.98
N GLN A 161 -13.25 12.45 -32.67
CA GLN A 161 -12.10 13.16 -32.10
C GLN A 161 -11.04 12.15 -31.65
N ALA A 162 -9.78 12.54 -31.81
CA ALA A 162 -8.67 11.86 -31.17
C ALA A 162 -8.52 12.31 -29.71
N VAL A 163 -7.97 11.43 -28.87
CA VAL A 163 -7.73 11.64 -27.42
C VAL A 163 -6.86 12.88 -27.16
N PHE A 164 -5.93 13.19 -28.06
CA PHE A 164 -5.04 14.34 -27.95
C PHE A 164 -5.58 15.61 -28.65
N SER A 165 -6.90 15.79 -28.59
CA SER A 165 -7.63 17.00 -29.01
C SER A 165 -7.41 17.41 -30.47
N THR A 166 -7.45 16.44 -31.39
CA THR A 166 -7.50 16.66 -32.84
C THR A 166 -8.67 15.90 -33.47
N ARG A 167 -8.89 16.04 -34.77
CA ARG A 167 -9.73 15.09 -35.53
C ARG A 167 -9.07 13.70 -35.53
N ALA A 168 -9.86 12.64 -35.57
CA ALA A 168 -9.38 11.26 -35.57
C ALA A 168 -9.01 10.71 -36.96
N TRP A 169 -9.14 11.52 -38.02
CA TRP A 169 -8.92 11.09 -39.39
C TRP A 169 -7.91 11.98 -40.09
N SER A 170 -6.89 11.36 -40.68
CA SER A 170 -5.87 12.06 -41.45
C SER A 170 -5.87 11.58 -42.90
N TRP A 171 -5.82 12.50 -43.85
CA TRP A 171 -5.75 12.17 -45.26
C TRP A 171 -4.34 11.76 -45.67
N ASN A 172 -4.24 10.67 -46.43
CA ASN A 172 -2.97 10.24 -47.02
C ASN A 172 -2.95 10.52 -48.53
N GLU A 173 -2.06 11.40 -48.96
CA GLU A 173 -1.97 11.82 -50.37
C GLU A 173 -1.56 10.70 -51.33
N HIS A 174 -0.81 9.70 -50.89
CA HIS A 174 -0.42 8.59 -51.77
C HIS A 174 -1.55 7.58 -51.96
N ARG A 175 -2.28 7.29 -50.89
CA ARG A 175 -3.39 6.32 -50.90
C ARG A 175 -4.71 6.92 -51.37
N GLN A 176 -4.85 8.24 -51.31
CA GLN A 176 -6.07 9.01 -51.58
C GLN A 176 -7.24 8.54 -50.72
N GLN A 177 -6.96 8.30 -49.43
CA GLN A 177 -7.94 7.88 -48.42
C GLN A 177 -7.57 8.51 -47.06
N TYR A 178 -8.56 8.61 -46.18
CA TYR A 178 -8.36 8.87 -44.76
C TYR A 178 -7.94 7.59 -44.03
N TYR A 179 -7.03 7.71 -43.07
CA TYR A 179 -6.76 6.67 -42.07
C TYR A 179 -7.19 7.14 -40.67
N LEU A 180 -7.62 6.19 -39.85
CA LEU A 180 -8.00 6.43 -38.46
C LEU A 180 -6.76 6.55 -37.57
N HIS A 181 -6.82 7.44 -36.60
CA HIS A 181 -5.90 7.52 -35.47
C HIS A 181 -6.63 8.04 -34.22
N GLN A 182 -6.71 7.22 -33.17
CA GLN A 182 -7.34 7.60 -31.90
C GLN A 182 -6.47 8.56 -31.07
N PHE A 183 -5.18 8.69 -31.38
CA PHE A 183 -4.21 9.51 -30.66
C PHE A 183 -3.59 10.57 -31.59
N THR A 184 -2.28 10.55 -31.85
CA THR A 184 -1.68 11.46 -32.84
C THR A 184 -1.87 10.96 -34.28
N SER A 185 -1.78 11.85 -35.26
CA SER A 185 -1.79 11.44 -36.68
C SER A 185 -0.61 10.55 -37.06
N SER A 186 0.47 10.55 -36.26
CA SER A 186 1.60 9.63 -36.39
C SER A 186 1.37 8.27 -35.72
N GLN A 187 0.19 8.03 -35.13
CA GLN A 187 -0.24 6.77 -34.54
C GLN A 187 -1.45 6.19 -35.30
N PRO A 188 -1.31 5.77 -36.58
CA PRO A 188 -2.40 5.13 -37.31
C PRO A 188 -2.87 3.83 -36.64
N ASP A 189 -4.18 3.68 -36.50
CA ASP A 189 -4.78 2.54 -35.80
C ASP A 189 -4.81 1.28 -36.67
N LEU A 190 -4.46 0.17 -36.02
CA LEU A 190 -4.48 -1.15 -36.61
C LEU A 190 -5.92 -1.67 -36.69
N ASN A 191 -6.25 -2.33 -37.80
CA ASN A 191 -7.54 -2.96 -37.98
C ASN A 191 -7.59 -4.33 -37.27
N TYR A 192 -8.08 -4.36 -36.03
CA TYR A 192 -8.19 -5.61 -35.25
C TYR A 192 -9.20 -6.62 -35.78
N ARG A 193 -10.07 -6.23 -36.73
CA ARG A 193 -10.93 -7.18 -37.45
C ARG A 193 -10.16 -7.99 -38.49
N ASN A 194 -8.93 -7.58 -38.82
CA ASN A 194 -8.03 -8.33 -39.68
C ASN A 194 -7.29 -9.42 -38.88
N PRO A 195 -7.52 -10.72 -39.15
CA PRO A 195 -6.86 -11.80 -38.41
C PRO A 195 -5.34 -11.81 -38.55
N ALA A 196 -4.79 -11.21 -39.62
CA ALA A 196 -3.35 -11.08 -39.79
C ALA A 196 -2.74 -10.11 -38.76
N VAL A 197 -3.44 -9.02 -38.41
CA VAL A 197 -3.01 -8.08 -37.36
C VAL A 197 -2.97 -8.76 -36.00
N VAL A 198 -4.03 -9.52 -35.68
CA VAL A 198 -4.11 -10.29 -34.43
C VAL A 198 -2.97 -11.31 -34.34
N GLN A 199 -2.60 -11.95 -35.45
CA GLN A 199 -1.48 -12.88 -35.47
C GLN A 199 -0.13 -12.19 -35.25
N GLU A 200 0.12 -11.04 -35.87
CA GLU A 200 1.38 -10.30 -35.67
C GLU A 200 1.57 -9.89 -34.20
N MET A 201 0.50 -9.50 -33.51
CA MET A 201 0.56 -9.17 -32.08
C MET A 201 0.88 -10.39 -31.20
N LYS A 202 0.37 -11.58 -31.56
CA LYS A 202 0.75 -12.84 -30.89
C LYS A 202 2.22 -13.18 -31.14
N ASP A 203 2.73 -12.90 -32.33
CA ASP A 203 4.12 -13.15 -32.68
C ASP A 203 5.06 -12.19 -31.91
N ILE A 204 4.67 -10.92 -31.73
CA ILE A 204 5.38 -9.95 -30.88
C ILE A 204 5.42 -10.43 -29.42
N LEU A 205 4.27 -10.84 -28.87
CA LEU A 205 4.20 -11.40 -27.52
C LEU A 205 5.13 -12.61 -27.36
N THR A 206 5.09 -13.55 -28.31
CA THR A 206 5.91 -14.76 -28.28
C THR A 206 7.39 -14.44 -28.29
N PHE A 207 7.83 -13.52 -29.16
CA PHE A 207 9.23 -13.09 -29.25
C PHE A 207 9.76 -12.57 -27.91
N TRP A 208 8.99 -11.71 -27.23
CA TRP A 208 9.43 -11.11 -25.97
C TRP A 208 9.37 -12.08 -24.79
N LEU A 209 8.39 -12.99 -24.76
CA LEU A 209 8.35 -14.09 -23.78
C LEU A 209 9.55 -15.03 -23.95
N GLU A 210 9.92 -15.37 -25.19
CA GLU A 210 11.10 -16.19 -25.49
C GLU A 210 12.41 -15.51 -25.08
N LYS A 211 12.45 -14.17 -25.05
CA LYS A 211 13.57 -13.38 -24.51
C LYS A 211 13.63 -13.31 -22.98
N GLY A 212 12.64 -13.84 -22.27
CA GLY A 212 12.62 -13.88 -20.81
C GLY A 212 11.74 -12.82 -20.13
N VAL A 213 10.90 -12.11 -20.86
CA VAL A 213 9.92 -11.20 -20.26
C VAL A 213 8.92 -11.98 -19.40
N ASP A 214 8.66 -11.50 -18.18
CA ASP A 214 7.76 -12.18 -17.24
C ASP A 214 6.29 -11.75 -17.39
N GLY A 215 6.00 -10.68 -18.14
CA GLY A 215 4.64 -10.21 -18.38
C GLY A 215 4.52 -8.97 -19.25
N PHE A 216 3.27 -8.60 -19.56
CA PHE A 216 2.95 -7.38 -20.30
C PHE A 216 1.85 -6.56 -19.63
N ARG A 217 2.00 -5.23 -19.65
CA ARG A 217 0.91 -4.27 -19.55
C ARG A 217 0.45 -3.92 -20.96
N VAL A 218 -0.82 -4.17 -21.25
CA VAL A 218 -1.38 -3.92 -22.58
C VAL A 218 -2.11 -2.58 -22.55
N VAL A 219 -1.63 -1.63 -23.34
CA VAL A 219 -2.01 -0.22 -23.29
C VAL A 219 -3.15 0.10 -24.25
N ALA A 220 -4.02 1.03 -23.85
CA ALA A 220 -5.11 1.58 -24.67
C ALA A 220 -6.07 0.51 -25.24
N THR A 221 -6.31 -0.58 -24.52
CA THR A 221 -7.13 -1.69 -25.03
C THR A 221 -8.57 -1.28 -25.31
N ASN A 222 -9.08 -0.26 -24.62
CA ASN A 222 -10.41 0.27 -24.83
C ASN A 222 -10.63 0.93 -26.20
N HIS A 223 -9.57 1.11 -27.01
CA HIS A 223 -9.64 1.71 -28.35
C HIS A 223 -9.43 0.70 -29.49
N LEU A 224 -9.29 -0.61 -29.21
CA LEU A 224 -8.92 -1.63 -30.21
C LEU A 224 -9.92 -1.80 -31.36
N PHE A 225 -11.19 -1.47 -31.11
CA PHE A 225 -12.27 -1.66 -32.06
C PHE A 225 -13.17 -0.43 -32.13
N GLU A 226 -13.56 -0.09 -33.35
CA GLU A 226 -14.59 0.88 -33.67
C GLU A 226 -15.80 0.22 -34.36
N VAL A 227 -16.92 0.95 -34.41
CA VAL A 227 -18.14 0.49 -35.08
C VAL A 227 -17.93 0.44 -36.59
N GLU A 228 -18.35 -0.66 -37.23
CA GLU A 228 -18.06 -0.91 -38.65
C GLU A 228 -18.74 0.08 -39.61
N ASP A 229 -19.88 0.64 -39.24
CA ASP A 229 -20.61 1.58 -40.10
C ASP A 229 -20.16 3.05 -39.95
N LEU A 230 -19.13 3.29 -39.12
CA LEU A 230 -18.44 4.57 -38.96
C LEU A 230 -19.38 5.75 -38.68
N ARG A 231 -20.52 5.50 -38.00
CA ARG A 231 -21.51 6.54 -37.71
C ARG A 231 -20.95 7.64 -36.79
N ASP A 232 -21.53 8.84 -36.90
CA ASP A 232 -21.17 9.98 -36.06
C ASP A 232 -21.47 9.68 -34.58
N GLU A 233 -20.57 10.12 -33.71
CA GLU A 233 -20.76 10.15 -32.26
C GLU A 233 -21.73 11.27 -31.86
N ILE A 234 -22.35 11.09 -30.69
CA ILE A 234 -23.33 12.04 -30.15
C ILE A 234 -22.59 13.19 -29.46
N GLN A 235 -22.93 14.44 -29.78
CA GLN A 235 -22.33 15.61 -29.13
C GLN A 235 -22.73 15.71 -27.65
N THR A 236 -21.78 16.04 -26.77
CA THR A 236 -22.03 16.20 -25.33
C THR A 236 -22.67 17.54 -24.99
N GLY A 237 -22.38 18.58 -25.78
CA GLY A 237 -22.68 19.98 -25.47
C GLY A 237 -21.75 20.63 -24.44
N TRP A 238 -20.67 19.98 -24.02
CA TRP A 238 -19.74 20.49 -22.99
C TRP A 238 -18.75 21.53 -23.53
N THR A 239 -18.44 21.43 -24.82
CA THR A 239 -17.55 22.33 -25.55
C THR A 239 -18.09 22.55 -26.96
N ASN A 240 -17.74 23.69 -27.55
CA ASN A 240 -18.05 24.00 -28.95
C ASN A 240 -16.86 23.74 -29.88
N ASP A 241 -15.71 23.34 -29.34
CA ASP A 241 -14.53 22.99 -30.11
C ASP A 241 -14.66 21.55 -30.67
N PRO A 242 -14.78 21.37 -31.99
CA PRO A 242 -14.97 20.06 -32.62
C PRO A 242 -13.72 19.16 -32.58
N ASN A 243 -12.57 19.69 -32.17
CA ASN A 243 -11.33 18.91 -31.98
C ASN A 243 -11.18 18.42 -30.54
N ASN A 244 -11.80 19.10 -29.57
CA ASN A 244 -11.70 18.74 -28.17
C ASN A 244 -12.32 17.36 -27.93
N TYR A 245 -11.59 16.47 -27.26
CA TYR A 245 -12.05 15.10 -27.01
C TYR A 245 -13.42 15.07 -26.30
N GLY A 246 -13.72 16.02 -25.42
CA GLY A 246 -15.01 16.15 -24.74
C GLY A 246 -16.18 16.64 -25.62
N PHE A 247 -15.99 16.87 -26.92
CA PHE A 247 -17.04 17.30 -27.84
C PHE A 247 -18.12 16.23 -28.05
N THR A 248 -17.74 14.95 -28.00
CA THR A 248 -18.66 13.82 -28.20
C THR A 248 -18.64 12.81 -27.05
N HIS A 249 -19.72 12.04 -26.94
CA HIS A 249 -19.72 10.78 -26.20
C HIS A 249 -19.04 9.72 -27.07
N HIS A 250 -18.12 8.93 -26.53
CA HIS A 250 -17.35 7.93 -27.28
C HIS A 250 -18.03 6.55 -27.24
N HIS A 251 -19.23 6.43 -27.81
CA HIS A 251 -20.00 5.17 -27.78
C HIS A 251 -19.60 4.20 -28.89
N TYR A 252 -19.02 4.71 -29.96
CA TYR A 252 -18.72 3.97 -31.19
C TYR A 252 -17.22 3.76 -31.43
N THR A 253 -16.40 4.39 -30.61
CA THR A 253 -14.93 4.44 -30.72
C THR A 253 -14.19 3.92 -29.49
N LYS A 254 -14.92 3.55 -28.43
CA LYS A 254 -14.35 3.15 -27.15
C LYS A 254 -15.22 2.09 -26.45
N ASP A 255 -14.58 1.14 -25.78
CA ASP A 255 -15.21 0.12 -24.93
C ASP A 255 -16.24 -0.80 -25.65
N LEU A 256 -16.07 -1.05 -26.96
CA LEU A 256 -16.92 -1.99 -27.71
C LEU A 256 -16.79 -3.44 -27.21
N ASP A 257 -17.80 -4.27 -27.49
CA ASP A 257 -17.89 -5.62 -26.92
C ASP A 257 -16.75 -6.54 -27.34
N GLU A 258 -16.25 -6.39 -28.57
CA GLU A 258 -15.14 -7.17 -29.12
C GLU A 258 -13.82 -6.97 -28.37
N THR A 259 -13.65 -5.82 -27.70
CA THR A 259 -12.47 -5.50 -26.89
C THR A 259 -12.24 -6.49 -25.75
N TYR A 260 -13.30 -7.10 -25.24
CA TYR A 260 -13.24 -7.95 -24.04
C TYR A 260 -13.08 -9.44 -24.37
N GLY A 261 -12.75 -9.80 -25.61
CA GLY A 261 -12.56 -11.19 -26.05
C GLY A 261 -11.21 -11.81 -25.67
N ASN A 262 -11.23 -13.13 -25.38
CA ASN A 262 -10.14 -14.09 -25.14
C ASN A 262 -8.68 -13.57 -25.23
N THR A 263 -8.26 -12.79 -24.22
CA THR A 263 -6.90 -12.24 -24.16
C THR A 263 -6.25 -12.62 -22.83
N ARG A 264 -5.29 -13.55 -22.87
CA ARG A 264 -4.47 -13.93 -21.71
C ARG A 264 -3.27 -13.00 -21.61
N VAL A 265 -3.49 -11.83 -21.03
CA VAL A 265 -2.43 -10.86 -20.77
C VAL A 265 -2.21 -10.71 -19.27
N ILE A 266 -1.03 -10.26 -18.90
CA ILE A 266 -0.71 -10.07 -17.50
C ILE A 266 -1.57 -8.93 -16.95
N PHE A 267 -1.50 -7.73 -17.54
CA PHE A 267 -2.32 -6.60 -17.11
C PHE A 267 -2.93 -5.84 -18.29
N THR A 268 -4.16 -5.36 -18.13
CA THR A 268 -4.81 -4.45 -19.08
C THR A 268 -4.87 -3.04 -18.53
N ASP A 269 -4.50 -2.08 -19.36
CA ASP A 269 -4.57 -0.67 -19.07
C ASP A 269 -5.62 0.03 -19.93
N ALA A 270 -6.69 0.46 -19.27
CA ALA A 270 -7.79 1.18 -19.88
C ALA A 270 -8.42 2.15 -18.88
N TYR A 271 -8.52 3.42 -19.27
CA TYR A 271 -9.31 4.41 -18.52
C TYR A 271 -10.79 4.26 -18.93
N ALA A 272 -11.50 3.38 -18.24
CA ALA A 272 -12.92 3.12 -18.44
C ALA A 272 -13.69 3.30 -17.12
N ASN A 273 -15.02 3.34 -17.20
CA ASN A 273 -15.83 3.29 -15.99
C ASN A 273 -15.72 1.91 -15.32
N LEU A 274 -16.06 1.82 -14.03
CA LEU A 274 -15.84 0.60 -13.25
C LEU A 274 -16.52 -0.64 -13.86
N THR A 275 -17.73 -0.51 -14.38
CA THR A 275 -18.46 -1.61 -15.02
C THR A 275 -17.69 -2.18 -16.21
N PHE A 276 -17.16 -1.33 -17.09
CA PHE A 276 -16.34 -1.75 -18.22
C PHE A 276 -14.97 -2.26 -17.76
N THR A 277 -14.35 -1.62 -16.78
CA THR A 277 -13.08 -2.08 -16.19
C THR A 277 -13.19 -3.52 -15.70
N MET A 278 -14.27 -3.89 -15.01
CA MET A 278 -14.44 -5.25 -14.48
C MET A 278 -14.58 -6.33 -15.56
N ARG A 279 -15.04 -5.98 -16.78
CA ARG A 279 -15.13 -6.93 -17.90
C ARG A 279 -13.76 -7.47 -18.33
N TYR A 280 -12.67 -6.75 -18.07
CA TYR A 280 -11.32 -7.19 -18.42
C TYR A 280 -10.82 -8.38 -17.60
N TYR A 281 -11.39 -8.67 -16.43
CA TYR A 281 -11.10 -9.93 -15.73
C TYR A 281 -11.63 -11.16 -16.50
N GLY A 282 -12.64 -10.96 -17.36
CA GLY A 282 -13.38 -12.04 -18.00
C GLY A 282 -14.38 -12.70 -17.06
N SER A 283 -14.70 -13.96 -17.34
CA SER A 283 -15.58 -14.79 -16.50
C SER A 283 -14.83 -15.98 -15.91
N GLU A 284 -15.45 -16.72 -14.98
CA GLU A 284 -14.84 -17.96 -14.45
C GLU A 284 -14.57 -19.01 -15.54
N ILE A 285 -15.36 -19.01 -16.62
CA ILE A 285 -15.25 -19.98 -17.72
C ILE A 285 -14.29 -19.47 -18.81
N GLU A 286 -14.21 -18.15 -18.98
CA GLU A 286 -13.36 -17.47 -19.95
C GLU A 286 -12.57 -16.35 -19.26
N PRO A 287 -11.49 -16.70 -18.52
CA PRO A 287 -10.65 -15.70 -17.87
C PRO A 287 -9.83 -14.94 -18.92
N ASN A 288 -9.73 -13.63 -18.74
CA ASN A 288 -9.00 -12.72 -19.64
C ASN A 288 -7.69 -12.24 -18.98
N ALA A 289 -7.62 -10.98 -18.58
CA ALA A 289 -6.45 -10.42 -17.92
C ALA A 289 -6.35 -10.89 -16.47
N HIS A 290 -5.13 -11.01 -15.94
CA HIS A 290 -4.96 -11.34 -14.52
C HIS A 290 -5.55 -10.25 -13.61
N PHE A 291 -5.40 -8.98 -14.01
CA PHE A 291 -6.23 -7.87 -13.55
C PHE A 291 -6.14 -6.64 -14.50
N PRO A 292 -7.19 -5.82 -14.60
CA PRO A 292 -7.12 -4.47 -15.15
C PRO A 292 -6.57 -3.48 -14.11
N PHE A 293 -5.84 -2.46 -14.55
CA PHE A 293 -5.36 -1.39 -13.66
C PHE A 293 -6.52 -0.63 -12.99
N ASN A 294 -6.41 -0.42 -11.68
CA ASN A 294 -7.41 0.27 -10.88
C ASN A 294 -7.12 1.77 -10.74
N TYR A 295 -7.74 2.59 -11.58
CA TYR A 295 -7.57 4.04 -11.56
C TYR A 295 -8.50 4.81 -10.60
N LEU A 296 -9.35 4.13 -9.82
CA LEU A 296 -10.32 4.82 -8.95
C LEU A 296 -9.64 5.82 -8.00
N LEU A 297 -8.52 5.43 -7.38
CA LEU A 297 -7.83 6.31 -6.44
C LEU A 297 -7.23 7.54 -7.14
N ILE A 298 -6.77 7.40 -8.38
CA ILE A 298 -6.26 8.52 -9.19
C ILE A 298 -7.41 9.45 -9.64
N ASP A 299 -8.51 8.89 -10.14
CA ASP A 299 -9.56 9.66 -10.80
C ASP A 299 -10.60 10.25 -9.83
N LYS A 300 -10.80 9.62 -8.65
CA LYS A 300 -11.86 9.99 -7.71
C LYS A 300 -11.37 10.64 -6.43
N LEU A 301 -10.08 10.48 -6.09
CA LEU A 301 -9.54 10.98 -4.83
C LEU A 301 -8.42 12.01 -5.04
N ASN A 302 -8.36 12.99 -4.14
CA ASN A 302 -7.33 14.02 -4.11
C ASN A 302 -7.15 14.60 -2.68
N GLU A 303 -6.42 15.70 -2.56
CA GLU A 303 -6.18 16.38 -1.28
C GLU A 303 -7.45 16.86 -0.54
N ASN A 304 -8.56 17.05 -1.25
CA ASN A 304 -9.84 17.47 -0.68
C ASN A 304 -10.73 16.29 -0.26
N SER A 305 -10.37 15.06 -0.65
CA SER A 305 -11.13 13.86 -0.28
C SER A 305 -11.01 13.57 1.21
N ASN A 306 -12.13 13.15 1.80
CA ASN A 306 -12.27 12.86 3.22
C ASN A 306 -12.32 11.34 3.47
N ALA A 307 -12.37 10.91 4.74
CA ALA A 307 -12.32 9.49 5.11
C ALA A 307 -13.49 8.66 4.54
N HIS A 308 -14.68 9.26 4.35
CA HIS A 308 -15.81 8.58 3.72
C HIS A 308 -15.58 8.35 2.23
N ASP A 309 -14.92 9.29 1.54
CA ASP A 309 -14.56 9.12 0.13
C ASP A 309 -13.57 7.97 -0.03
N PHE A 310 -12.49 7.94 0.76
CA PHE A 310 -11.53 6.82 0.73
C PHE A 310 -12.21 5.48 0.98
N LYS A 311 -13.06 5.39 2.01
CA LYS A 311 -13.82 4.17 2.29
C LYS A 311 -14.69 3.76 1.10
N ARG A 312 -15.45 4.70 0.53
CA ARG A 312 -16.35 4.44 -0.60
C ARG A 312 -15.59 3.88 -1.80
N GLU A 313 -14.57 4.57 -2.29
CA GLU A 313 -13.89 4.18 -3.53
C GLU A 313 -13.12 2.85 -3.38
N ILE A 314 -12.54 2.58 -2.20
CA ILE A 314 -11.83 1.32 -1.94
C ILE A 314 -12.82 0.15 -1.82
N ASP A 315 -13.91 0.33 -1.07
CA ASP A 315 -14.93 -0.71 -0.92
C ASP A 315 -15.63 -0.97 -2.25
N GLU A 316 -15.85 0.06 -3.08
CA GLU A 316 -16.45 -0.07 -4.40
C GLU A 316 -15.63 -1.00 -5.31
N TRP A 317 -14.30 -0.92 -5.28
CA TRP A 317 -13.46 -1.87 -6.04
C TRP A 317 -13.69 -3.31 -5.57
N PHE A 318 -13.65 -3.56 -4.26
CA PHE A 318 -13.83 -4.91 -3.70
C PHE A 318 -15.23 -5.48 -3.94
N ILE A 319 -16.27 -4.65 -3.85
CA ILE A 319 -17.67 -5.05 -4.11
C ILE A 319 -17.86 -5.49 -5.57
N ASN A 320 -17.13 -4.89 -6.49
CA ASN A 320 -17.27 -5.15 -7.93
C ASN A 320 -16.30 -6.21 -8.48
N LEU A 321 -15.40 -6.77 -7.67
CA LEU A 321 -14.56 -7.89 -8.10
C LEU A 321 -15.44 -9.07 -8.53
N PRO A 322 -15.11 -9.75 -9.65
CA PRO A 322 -15.99 -10.75 -10.25
C PRO A 322 -16.12 -12.03 -9.40
N ASN A 323 -15.11 -12.37 -8.60
CA ASN A 323 -15.12 -13.50 -7.67
C ASN A 323 -14.06 -13.32 -6.58
N ALA A 324 -14.05 -14.24 -5.59
CA ALA A 324 -13.14 -14.19 -4.46
C ALA A 324 -11.65 -14.43 -4.80
N ASP A 325 -11.37 -15.05 -5.95
CA ASP A 325 -10.00 -15.32 -6.43
C ASP A 325 -9.43 -14.18 -7.29
N ALA A 326 -10.26 -13.20 -7.66
CA ALA A 326 -9.84 -12.03 -8.42
C ALA A 326 -8.85 -11.17 -7.63
N THR A 327 -7.79 -10.72 -8.30
CA THR A 327 -6.69 -9.99 -7.66
C THR A 327 -6.93 -8.49 -7.74
N SER A 328 -7.14 -7.83 -6.60
CA SER A 328 -7.14 -6.37 -6.55
C SER A 328 -5.77 -5.78 -6.84
N ASN A 329 -5.72 -4.54 -7.32
CA ASN A 329 -4.49 -3.78 -7.48
C ASN A 329 -4.73 -2.30 -7.15
N TRP A 330 -3.65 -1.58 -6.84
CA TRP A 330 -3.70 -0.18 -6.40
C TRP A 330 -2.57 0.62 -7.03
N ILE A 331 -2.93 1.78 -7.58
CA ILE A 331 -2.02 2.75 -8.18
C ILE A 331 -2.44 4.16 -7.79
N LEU A 332 -1.48 5.03 -7.51
CA LEU A 332 -1.71 6.40 -7.03
C LEU A 332 -1.04 7.49 -7.89
N GLY A 333 -0.15 7.07 -8.80
CA GLY A 333 0.54 7.91 -9.77
C GLY A 333 1.04 7.05 -10.94
N ASN A 334 1.30 7.68 -12.07
CA ASN A 334 1.96 7.11 -13.26
C ASN A 334 2.43 8.24 -14.17
N HIS A 335 3.02 7.92 -15.32
CA HIS A 335 3.47 8.90 -16.30
C HIS A 335 2.38 9.75 -16.99
N ASP A 336 1.09 9.40 -16.88
CA ASP A 336 -0.02 10.11 -17.54
C ASP A 336 -0.83 10.99 -16.58
N LYS A 337 -0.62 10.82 -15.27
CA LYS A 337 -1.42 11.47 -14.22
C LYS A 337 -0.51 12.15 -13.19
N PRO A 338 -0.95 13.26 -12.58
CA PRO A 338 -0.21 13.94 -11.51
C PRO A 338 0.37 12.97 -10.46
N ARG A 339 1.60 13.24 -10.00
CA ARG A 339 2.29 12.45 -8.95
C ARG A 339 1.47 12.39 -7.67
N LEU A 340 1.66 11.31 -6.90
CA LEU A 340 0.94 11.07 -5.64
C LEU A 340 1.02 12.28 -4.70
N ALA A 341 2.22 12.84 -4.49
CA ALA A 341 2.43 13.95 -3.58
C ALA A 341 1.79 15.27 -4.06
N SER A 342 1.65 15.46 -5.36
CA SER A 342 0.94 16.61 -5.94
C SER A 342 -0.58 16.44 -5.89
N ARG A 343 -1.09 15.22 -6.08
CA ARG A 343 -2.54 14.92 -6.06
C ARG A 343 -3.13 15.00 -4.66
N TYR A 344 -2.47 14.39 -3.68
CA TYR A 344 -2.97 14.27 -2.30
C TYR A 344 -2.38 15.30 -1.34
N GLY A 345 -1.37 16.05 -1.80
CA GLY A 345 -0.60 16.97 -0.98
C GLY A 345 0.51 16.26 -0.21
N ILE A 346 1.68 16.92 -0.13
CA ILE A 346 2.92 16.38 0.45
C ILE A 346 2.78 15.89 1.90
N LYS A 347 1.80 16.43 2.65
CA LYS A 347 1.56 16.04 4.05
C LYS A 347 0.85 14.69 4.17
N ARG A 348 0.12 14.24 3.15
CA ARG A 348 -0.61 12.96 3.14
C ARG A 348 0.21 11.78 2.61
N VAL A 349 1.43 12.02 2.10
CA VAL A 349 2.27 10.98 1.46
C VAL A 349 2.47 9.77 2.36
N ASP A 350 2.78 9.96 3.65
CA ASP A 350 2.96 8.83 4.58
C ASP A 350 1.74 7.90 4.61
N GLY A 351 0.54 8.48 4.74
CA GLY A 351 -0.72 7.73 4.73
C GLY A 351 -1.00 7.07 3.38
N MET A 352 -0.70 7.75 2.28
CA MET A 352 -0.91 7.20 0.93
C MET A 352 0.05 6.04 0.62
N LEU A 353 1.30 6.09 1.10
CA LEU A 353 2.23 4.97 1.01
C LEU A 353 1.76 3.77 1.85
N MET A 354 1.25 4.02 3.07
CA MET A 354 0.66 2.96 3.91
C MET A 354 -0.55 2.32 3.23
N LEU A 355 -1.41 3.13 2.61
CA LEU A 355 -2.55 2.67 1.84
C LEU A 355 -2.11 1.77 0.68
N LEU A 356 -1.26 2.29 -0.21
CA LEU A 356 -0.77 1.61 -1.41
C LEU A 356 -0.13 0.25 -1.07
N LEU A 357 0.76 0.23 -0.06
CA LEU A 357 1.58 -0.94 0.23
C LEU A 357 0.92 -1.95 1.17
N LEU A 358 -0.18 -1.60 1.87
CA LEU A 358 -0.80 -2.49 2.85
C LEU A 358 -2.25 -2.89 2.53
N LEU A 359 -2.85 -2.37 1.44
CA LEU A 359 -4.09 -2.93 0.89
C LEU A 359 -3.86 -4.33 0.27
N PRO A 360 -4.90 -5.20 0.25
CA PRO A 360 -4.83 -6.53 -0.39
C PRO A 360 -4.51 -6.47 -1.89
N GLY A 361 -3.86 -7.51 -2.41
CA GLY A 361 -3.61 -7.69 -3.85
C GLY A 361 -2.26 -7.14 -4.29
N VAL A 362 -2.20 -6.35 -5.36
CA VAL A 362 -0.98 -5.80 -5.97
C VAL A 362 -0.80 -4.32 -5.66
N SER A 363 0.43 -3.88 -5.40
CA SER A 363 0.78 -2.46 -5.26
C SER A 363 1.62 -2.01 -6.44
N ILE A 364 1.30 -0.86 -7.03
CA ILE A 364 2.01 -0.32 -8.19
C ILE A 364 2.53 1.08 -7.83
N THR A 365 3.85 1.22 -7.81
CA THR A 365 4.53 2.46 -7.43
C THR A 365 5.13 3.11 -8.68
N TRP A 366 4.81 4.38 -8.89
CA TRP A 366 5.45 5.22 -9.91
C TRP A 366 6.79 5.75 -9.41
N ASN A 367 7.84 5.69 -10.25
CA ASN A 367 9.18 6.08 -9.81
C ASN A 367 9.22 7.54 -9.31
N GLY A 368 9.68 7.70 -8.07
CA GLY A 368 9.75 8.99 -7.38
C GLY A 368 8.69 9.14 -6.28
N ASP A 369 7.60 8.37 -6.31
CA ASP A 369 6.57 8.43 -5.26
C ASP A 369 7.10 7.92 -3.90
N GLU A 370 8.04 6.97 -3.91
CA GLU A 370 8.72 6.44 -2.73
C GLU A 370 9.61 7.48 -2.01
N ILE A 371 10.03 8.53 -2.73
CA ILE A 371 10.73 9.69 -2.17
C ILE A 371 9.84 10.93 -2.13
N GLY A 372 8.56 10.83 -2.50
CA GLY A 372 7.59 11.93 -2.46
C GLY A 372 7.85 13.03 -3.49
N MET A 373 8.37 12.71 -4.69
CA MET A 373 8.49 13.66 -5.80
C MET A 373 7.13 14.31 -6.11
N VAL A 374 7.17 15.58 -6.51
CA VAL A 374 6.01 16.38 -6.90
C VAL A 374 6.14 16.83 -8.34
N ASP A 375 5.01 17.05 -9.00
CA ASP A 375 4.96 17.63 -10.34
C ASP A 375 5.73 18.96 -10.42
N PHE A 376 6.33 19.25 -11.58
CA PHE A 376 6.99 20.53 -11.84
C PHE A 376 6.19 21.47 -12.77
N ARG A 377 4.88 21.61 -12.53
CA ARG A 377 3.94 22.30 -13.45
C ARG A 377 4.31 23.75 -13.78
N GLU A 378 4.80 24.49 -12.79
CA GLU A 378 5.14 25.91 -12.97
C GLU A 378 6.58 26.11 -13.48
N GLY A 379 7.39 25.05 -13.52
CA GLY A 379 8.80 25.11 -13.88
C GLY A 379 9.13 24.60 -15.27
N ILE A 380 8.18 23.99 -15.96
CA ILE A 380 8.28 23.61 -17.37
C ILE A 380 7.58 24.70 -18.18
N SER A 381 8.30 25.36 -19.10
CA SER A 381 7.69 26.38 -19.95
C SER A 381 6.90 25.76 -21.10
N TRP A 382 6.14 26.58 -21.82
CA TRP A 382 5.47 26.13 -23.05
C TRP A 382 6.48 25.66 -24.09
N GLU A 383 7.63 26.34 -24.19
CA GLU A 383 8.71 26.02 -25.12
C GLU A 383 9.45 24.73 -24.77
N ASP A 384 9.52 24.39 -23.47
CA ASP A 384 10.10 23.13 -22.98
C ASP A 384 9.07 21.99 -22.91
N THR A 385 7.79 22.26 -23.19
CA THR A 385 6.74 21.23 -23.24
C THR A 385 6.85 20.43 -24.52
N VAL A 386 6.90 19.11 -24.39
CA VAL A 386 7.05 18.16 -25.50
C VAL A 386 5.90 17.15 -25.59
N ASP A 387 5.00 17.13 -24.60
CA ASP A 387 3.83 16.27 -24.62
C ASP A 387 2.85 16.65 -25.74
N PRO A 388 2.58 15.75 -26.72
CA PRO A 388 1.66 16.04 -27.83
C PRO A 388 0.25 16.41 -27.33
N GLN A 389 -0.21 15.87 -26.19
CA GLN A 389 -1.52 16.20 -25.65
C GLN A 389 -1.66 17.69 -25.32
N ALA A 390 -0.57 18.32 -24.86
CA ALA A 390 -0.53 19.75 -24.58
C ALA A 390 -0.17 20.58 -25.81
N CYS A 391 0.72 20.10 -26.67
CA CYS A 391 1.08 20.81 -27.90
C CYS A 391 -0.13 20.97 -28.84
N ASN A 392 -0.99 19.95 -28.96
CA ASN A 392 -2.11 19.95 -29.89
C ASN A 392 -3.24 20.92 -29.54
N ILE A 393 -3.45 21.23 -28.25
CA ILE A 393 -4.47 22.23 -27.87
C ILE A 393 -4.03 23.66 -28.22
N ASN A 394 -2.74 23.87 -28.52
CA ASN A 394 -2.15 25.15 -28.91
C ASN A 394 -2.55 26.31 -27.96
N ASP A 395 -2.48 26.06 -26.65
CA ASP A 395 -2.85 27.01 -25.60
C ASP A 395 -1.66 27.23 -24.63
N PRO A 396 -0.82 28.25 -24.89
CA PRO A 396 0.34 28.57 -24.05
C PRO A 396 -0.01 29.00 -22.62
N ILE A 397 -1.28 29.21 -22.27
CA ILE A 397 -1.73 29.58 -20.93
C ILE A 397 -2.14 28.34 -20.14
N ASN A 398 -2.90 27.43 -20.77
CA ASN A 398 -3.50 26.28 -20.08
C ASN A 398 -2.76 24.94 -20.31
N TYR A 399 -1.72 24.90 -21.15
CA TYR A 399 -0.95 23.69 -21.45
C TYR A 399 -0.53 22.90 -20.21
N LYS A 400 -0.11 23.58 -19.13
CA LYS A 400 0.39 22.94 -17.90
C LYS A 400 -0.64 22.08 -17.15
N TRP A 401 -1.93 22.26 -17.43
CA TRP A 401 -3.01 21.47 -16.85
C TRP A 401 -3.41 20.27 -17.72
N VAL A 402 -2.96 20.26 -18.97
CA VAL A 402 -3.19 19.19 -19.95
C VAL A 402 -1.94 18.33 -20.11
N SER A 403 -0.76 18.95 -20.02
CA SER A 403 0.54 18.29 -20.19
C SER A 403 0.79 17.24 -19.12
N ARG A 404 1.38 16.14 -19.59
CA ARG A 404 1.90 15.02 -18.81
C ARG A 404 3.38 15.18 -18.44
N ASP A 405 4.08 16.15 -19.01
CA ASP A 405 5.50 16.41 -18.72
C ASP A 405 5.80 16.69 -17.23
N PRO A 406 4.97 17.40 -16.45
CA PRO A 406 5.26 17.70 -15.05
C PRO A 406 5.52 16.47 -14.17
N GLN A 407 4.85 15.34 -14.44
CA GLN A 407 5.08 14.09 -13.72
C GLN A 407 6.18 13.20 -14.33
N ARG A 408 6.67 13.55 -15.54
CA ARG A 408 7.74 12.83 -16.28
C ARG A 408 9.13 13.42 -16.06
N THR A 409 9.28 14.43 -15.20
CA THR A 409 10.58 15.04 -14.89
C THR A 409 11.62 14.03 -14.38
N PRO A 410 12.93 14.27 -14.60
CA PRO A 410 14.01 13.37 -14.18
C PRO A 410 13.99 13.02 -12.69
N PHE A 411 14.35 11.78 -12.37
CA PHE A 411 14.40 11.28 -11.00
C PHE A 411 15.45 12.01 -10.15
N GLN A 412 15.12 12.28 -8.88
CA GLN A 412 15.95 13.08 -7.97
C GLN A 412 16.86 12.18 -7.10
N TRP A 413 18.00 11.78 -7.64
CA TRP A 413 18.96 10.89 -6.97
C TRP A 413 19.70 11.58 -5.82
N ASP A 414 20.25 12.77 -6.08
CA ASP A 414 21.09 13.51 -5.13
C ASP A 414 20.96 15.03 -5.34
N SER A 415 21.84 15.80 -4.68
CA SER A 415 21.85 17.27 -4.73
C SER A 415 22.82 17.86 -5.78
N THR A 416 23.41 17.03 -6.62
CA THR A 416 24.35 17.45 -7.67
C THR A 416 23.61 17.92 -8.94
N HIS A 417 24.35 18.23 -10.00
CA HIS A 417 23.80 18.66 -11.28
C HIS A 417 22.67 17.73 -11.75
N ALA A 418 21.58 18.32 -12.25
CA ALA A 418 20.37 17.59 -12.66
C ALA A 418 19.88 16.55 -11.63
N ALA A 419 20.08 16.80 -10.33
CA ALA A 419 19.76 15.85 -9.25
C ALA A 419 20.45 14.48 -9.36
N GLY A 420 21.63 14.41 -9.96
CA GLY A 420 22.36 13.15 -10.19
C GLY A 420 21.77 12.28 -11.31
N PHE A 421 20.76 12.78 -12.03
CA PHE A 421 20.20 12.13 -13.22
C PHE A 421 21.26 11.98 -14.32
N CYS A 422 22.03 13.04 -14.59
CA CYS A 422 23.18 13.05 -15.50
C CYS A 422 24.36 13.81 -14.86
N THR A 423 25.49 13.91 -15.54
CA THR A 423 26.71 14.52 -14.98
C THR A 423 26.85 15.99 -15.36
N THR A 424 26.73 16.33 -16.64
CA THR A 424 26.86 17.69 -17.18
C THR A 424 25.79 18.05 -18.21
N CYS A 425 24.95 17.09 -18.62
CA CYS A 425 23.93 17.24 -19.65
C CYS A 425 22.93 18.40 -19.40
N LYS A 426 22.22 18.82 -20.45
CA LYS A 426 20.90 19.45 -20.30
C LYS A 426 19.85 18.34 -20.38
N SER A 427 19.19 18.04 -19.27
CA SER A 427 18.15 17.01 -19.25
C SER A 427 17.01 17.33 -20.22
N TRP A 428 16.42 16.29 -20.81
CA TRP A 428 15.36 16.41 -21.82
C TRP A 428 14.11 17.14 -21.30
N LEU A 429 13.81 17.01 -20.01
CA LEU A 429 12.88 17.85 -19.26
C LEU A 429 13.59 18.56 -18.10
N PRO A 430 13.14 19.76 -17.70
CA PRO A 430 13.66 20.43 -16.51
C PRO A 430 13.52 19.58 -15.24
N VAL A 431 14.57 19.58 -14.42
CA VAL A 431 14.55 18.95 -13.09
C VAL A 431 13.90 19.91 -12.09
N ASN A 432 13.04 19.40 -11.21
CA ASN A 432 12.36 20.24 -10.21
C ASN A 432 13.37 20.86 -9.24
N ASP A 433 13.33 22.19 -9.06
CA ASP A 433 14.27 22.94 -8.22
C ASP A 433 14.37 22.44 -6.77
N ASN A 434 13.34 21.74 -6.28
CA ASN A 434 13.34 21.16 -4.94
C ASN A 434 14.34 20.02 -4.74
N TYR A 435 14.99 19.51 -5.80
CA TYR A 435 15.88 18.34 -5.74
C TYR A 435 17.03 18.51 -4.75
N ARG A 436 17.49 19.75 -4.49
CA ARG A 436 18.57 20.00 -3.51
C ARG A 436 18.21 19.58 -2.10
N ILE A 437 16.91 19.54 -1.78
CA ILE A 437 16.36 19.14 -0.48
C ILE A 437 15.69 17.78 -0.59
N LEU A 438 14.79 17.63 -1.57
CA LEU A 438 14.02 16.43 -1.83
C LEU A 438 14.80 15.52 -2.80
N ASN A 439 15.66 14.66 -2.30
CA ASN A 439 16.33 13.65 -3.13
C ASN A 439 16.57 12.37 -2.33
N LEU A 440 16.90 11.29 -3.04
CA LEU A 440 17.14 10.00 -2.42
C LEU A 440 18.32 10.02 -1.44
N GLU A 441 19.46 10.63 -1.79
CA GLU A 441 20.65 10.69 -0.93
C GLU A 441 20.33 11.30 0.45
N ASN A 442 19.70 12.48 0.47
CA ASN A 442 19.26 13.15 1.69
C ASN A 442 18.29 12.29 2.51
N GLN A 443 17.37 11.57 1.84
CA GLN A 443 16.40 10.72 2.53
C GLN A 443 17.00 9.43 3.08
N ARG A 444 18.14 8.96 2.55
CA ARG A 444 18.90 7.84 3.12
C ARG A 444 19.51 8.23 4.47
N THR A 445 20.05 9.44 4.57
CA THR A 445 20.73 9.92 5.78
C THR A 445 19.77 10.45 6.85
N ALA A 446 18.63 11.03 6.46
CA ALA A 446 17.64 11.59 7.38
C ALA A 446 17.06 10.57 8.36
N ASP A 447 16.88 10.91 9.64
CA ASP A 447 16.36 9.99 10.67
C ASP A 447 15.01 9.37 10.29
N LYS A 448 14.10 10.21 9.79
CA LYS A 448 12.81 9.83 9.21
C LYS A 448 12.70 10.40 7.80
N SER A 449 12.19 9.60 6.85
CA SER A 449 12.01 10.00 5.46
C SER A 449 10.95 9.13 4.77
N PHE A 450 10.40 9.60 3.64
CA PHE A 450 9.49 8.81 2.83
C PHE A 450 10.16 7.53 2.32
N PHE A 451 11.42 7.62 1.89
CA PHE A 451 12.19 6.46 1.46
C PHE A 451 12.32 5.38 2.55
N LYS A 452 12.66 5.77 3.78
CA LYS A 452 12.77 4.82 4.91
C LYS A 452 11.41 4.24 5.26
N LEU A 453 10.35 5.03 5.21
CA LEU A 453 8.98 4.56 5.42
C LEU A 453 8.57 3.54 4.35
N PHE A 454 8.78 3.86 3.07
CA PHE A 454 8.49 2.97 1.94
C PHE A 454 9.16 1.61 2.12
N LYS A 455 10.47 1.59 2.42
CA LYS A 455 11.20 0.33 2.66
C LYS A 455 10.62 -0.51 3.79
N LYS A 456 10.24 0.12 4.91
CA LYS A 456 9.60 -0.57 6.04
C LYS A 456 8.25 -1.17 5.63
N LEU A 457 7.45 -0.43 4.90
CA LEU A 457 6.13 -0.86 4.42
C LEU A 457 6.24 -1.98 3.38
N SER A 458 7.13 -1.87 2.40
CA SER A 458 7.39 -2.92 1.40
C SER A 458 7.92 -4.21 2.05
N SER A 459 8.74 -4.09 3.09
CA SER A 459 9.17 -5.25 3.87
C SER A 459 7.99 -5.86 4.67
N LEU A 460 7.15 -5.03 5.29
CA LEU A 460 6.00 -5.50 6.07
C LEU A 460 4.95 -6.21 5.19
N ARG A 461 4.76 -5.73 3.95
CA ARG A 461 3.83 -6.30 2.97
C ARG A 461 4.07 -7.79 2.68
N LYS A 462 5.30 -8.28 2.85
CA LYS A 462 5.66 -9.70 2.69
C LYS A 462 5.11 -10.59 3.81
N ASN A 463 4.60 -10.03 4.90
CA ASN A 463 4.00 -10.82 5.97
C ASN A 463 2.68 -11.46 5.51
N GLU A 464 2.45 -12.71 5.92
CA GLU A 464 1.25 -13.50 5.59
C GLU A 464 -0.08 -12.74 5.76
N ILE A 465 -0.19 -11.85 6.74
CA ILE A 465 -1.41 -11.06 6.94
C ILE A 465 -1.70 -10.05 5.82
N PHE A 466 -0.66 -9.55 5.16
CA PHE A 466 -0.81 -8.63 4.02
C PHE A 466 -0.94 -9.40 2.69
N VAL A 467 -0.35 -10.59 2.60
CA VAL A 467 -0.44 -11.50 1.45
C VAL A 467 -1.80 -12.20 1.37
N ASN A 468 -2.27 -12.73 2.50
CA ASN A 468 -3.41 -13.67 2.59
C ASN A 468 -4.53 -13.18 3.51
N GLY A 469 -4.32 -12.11 4.27
CA GLY A 469 -5.31 -11.66 5.24
C GLY A 469 -6.49 -10.92 4.65
N ASN A 470 -7.62 -11.03 5.34
CA ASN A 470 -8.85 -10.30 5.06
C ASN A 470 -8.65 -8.79 5.23
N PHE A 471 -9.61 -8.02 4.74
CA PHE A 471 -9.62 -6.57 4.74
C PHE A 471 -10.98 -6.04 5.18
N GLU A 472 -10.95 -5.05 6.06
CA GLU A 472 -12.13 -4.26 6.48
C GLU A 472 -11.73 -2.79 6.58
N SER A 473 -12.50 -1.89 5.99
CA SER A 473 -12.24 -0.44 5.98
C SER A 473 -13.20 0.32 6.90
N TYR A 474 -12.74 1.45 7.45
CA TYR A 474 -13.47 2.27 8.42
C TYR A 474 -13.22 3.76 8.16
N SER A 475 -14.24 4.57 8.44
CA SER A 475 -14.15 6.02 8.52
C SER A 475 -14.55 6.45 9.92
N LEU A 476 -13.60 6.91 10.73
CA LEU A 476 -13.87 7.45 12.07
C LEU A 476 -14.09 8.96 11.93
N GLY A 477 -15.35 9.35 11.79
CA GLY A 477 -15.71 10.69 11.32
C GLY A 477 -15.26 10.94 9.87
N SER A 478 -15.11 12.21 9.51
CA SER A 478 -14.72 12.63 8.15
C SER A 478 -13.20 12.70 7.93
N GLU A 479 -12.39 12.69 8.99
CA GLU A 479 -10.95 13.00 8.87
C GLU A 479 -10.03 11.80 9.05
N ILE A 480 -10.50 10.73 9.71
CA ILE A 480 -9.68 9.54 9.98
C ILE A 480 -10.15 8.37 9.14
N PHE A 481 -9.34 7.97 8.16
CA PHE A 481 -9.53 6.72 7.45
C PHE A 481 -8.70 5.62 8.13
N ALA A 482 -9.26 4.43 8.27
CA ALA A 482 -8.55 3.30 8.81
C ALA A 482 -8.93 2.01 8.09
N PHE A 483 -8.04 1.02 8.11
CA PHE A 483 -8.38 -0.32 7.70
C PHE A 483 -7.68 -1.38 8.54
N LYS A 484 -8.30 -2.53 8.62
CA LYS A 484 -7.88 -3.68 9.40
C LYS A 484 -7.49 -4.81 8.46
N ARG A 485 -6.34 -5.43 8.72
CA ARG A 485 -5.92 -6.68 8.08
C ARG A 485 -5.95 -7.79 9.12
N THR A 486 -6.60 -8.90 8.82
CA THR A 486 -6.73 -10.05 9.73
C THR A 486 -6.33 -11.35 9.03
N TYR A 487 -5.51 -12.16 9.69
CA TYR A 487 -5.13 -13.48 9.19
C TYR A 487 -4.78 -14.38 10.37
N ASN A 488 -5.41 -15.56 10.43
CA ASN A 488 -5.38 -16.42 11.60
C ASN A 488 -5.75 -15.64 12.88
N LEU A 489 -4.86 -15.57 13.87
CA LEU A 489 -5.03 -14.79 15.10
C LEU A 489 -4.37 -13.41 15.04
N GLY A 490 -3.70 -13.07 13.94
CA GLY A 490 -3.02 -11.79 13.76
C GLY A 490 -3.98 -10.68 13.36
N VAL A 491 -3.76 -9.47 13.89
CA VAL A 491 -4.50 -8.26 13.52
C VAL A 491 -3.54 -7.08 13.38
N TYR A 492 -3.60 -6.42 12.23
CA TYR A 492 -2.99 -5.11 11.99
C TYR A 492 -4.07 -4.08 11.72
N ILE A 493 -3.84 -2.86 12.20
CA ILE A 493 -4.70 -1.70 11.94
C ILE A 493 -3.83 -0.61 11.37
N ILE A 494 -4.24 -0.07 10.25
CA ILE A 494 -3.61 1.06 9.60
C ILE A 494 -4.54 2.24 9.81
N ILE A 495 -4.01 3.33 10.33
CA ILE A 495 -4.78 4.53 10.65
C ILE A 495 -4.13 5.71 9.96
N ILE A 496 -4.93 6.50 9.27
CA ILE A 496 -4.49 7.64 8.47
C ILE A 496 -5.36 8.83 8.84
N ASN A 497 -4.74 9.83 9.47
CA ASN A 497 -5.34 11.14 9.62
C ASN A 497 -5.18 11.92 8.31
N LEU A 498 -6.30 12.27 7.67
CA LEU A 498 -6.31 13.00 6.40
C LEU A 498 -6.29 14.52 6.61
N SER A 499 -6.48 15.02 7.84
CA SER A 499 -6.52 16.46 8.12
C SER A 499 -5.30 16.95 8.90
N ASN A 500 -5.18 18.28 9.01
CA ASN A 500 -4.19 18.91 9.88
C ASN A 500 -4.62 18.95 11.35
N ASN A 501 -5.84 18.48 11.67
CA ASN A 501 -6.38 18.55 13.01
C ASN A 501 -5.89 17.36 13.84
N GLN A 502 -5.73 17.60 15.13
CA GLN A 502 -5.44 16.54 16.09
C GLN A 502 -6.74 15.84 16.48
N HIS A 503 -6.70 14.51 16.57
CA HIS A 503 -7.83 13.67 16.96
C HIS A 503 -7.46 12.74 18.10
N THR A 504 -8.38 12.50 19.02
CA THR A 504 -8.30 11.37 19.95
C THR A 504 -9.28 10.33 19.47
N ILE A 505 -8.81 9.13 19.13
CA ILE A 505 -9.66 8.06 18.61
C ILE A 505 -9.69 6.85 19.54
N ASN A 506 -10.82 6.15 19.50
CA ASN A 506 -11.03 4.89 20.20
C ASN A 506 -10.95 3.72 19.21
N ILE A 507 -9.89 2.93 19.29
CA ILE A 507 -9.63 1.81 18.39
C ILE A 507 -10.65 0.67 18.54
N HIS A 508 -11.41 0.64 19.65
CA HIS A 508 -12.50 -0.32 19.82
C HIS A 508 -13.62 -0.14 18.78
N GLU A 509 -13.70 1.01 18.10
CA GLU A 509 -14.61 1.20 16.97
C GLU A 509 -14.21 0.38 15.73
N ILE A 510 -12.96 -0.06 15.65
CA ILE A 510 -12.41 -0.86 14.54
C ILE A 510 -12.35 -2.34 14.92
N SER A 511 -11.85 -2.66 16.12
CA SER A 511 -11.78 -4.03 16.62
C SER A 511 -11.58 -4.05 18.13
N GLU A 512 -12.11 -5.09 18.78
CA GLU A 512 -11.97 -5.26 20.22
C GLU A 512 -10.53 -5.71 20.58
N PHE A 513 -9.79 -4.84 21.26
CA PHE A 513 -8.44 -5.13 21.75
C PHE A 513 -8.37 -5.02 23.28
N ASN A 514 -7.46 -5.77 23.90
CA ASN A 514 -7.01 -5.43 25.25
C ASN A 514 -6.29 -4.08 25.20
N TYR A 515 -6.29 -3.34 26.32
CA TYR A 515 -6.00 -1.90 26.42
C TYR A 515 -4.78 -1.30 25.67
N PHE A 516 -3.81 -2.10 25.18
CA PHE A 516 -2.58 -1.60 24.58
C PHE A 516 -2.28 -2.21 23.20
N LEU A 517 -1.78 -1.37 22.29
CA LEU A 517 -1.32 -1.71 20.94
C LEU A 517 0.14 -1.32 20.78
N GLN A 518 0.85 -1.97 19.86
CA GLN A 518 2.21 -1.58 19.48
C GLN A 518 2.21 -0.85 18.14
N VAL A 519 2.89 0.29 18.07
CA VAL A 519 3.22 0.97 16.82
C VAL A 519 4.28 0.15 16.09
N ILE A 520 3.93 -0.46 14.97
CA ILE A 520 4.88 -1.23 14.15
C ILE A 520 5.63 -0.32 13.19
N ILE A 521 4.90 0.60 12.55
CA ILE A 521 5.48 1.62 11.67
C ILE A 521 4.77 2.94 11.95
N ALA A 522 5.54 3.96 12.31
CA ALA A 522 5.08 5.34 12.35
C ALA A 522 5.42 6.07 11.03
N GLY A 523 4.54 6.95 10.58
CA GLY A 523 4.80 7.84 9.44
C GLY A 523 6.06 8.68 9.64
N SER A 524 6.69 9.11 8.54
CA SER A 524 7.93 9.89 8.57
C SER A 524 7.78 11.22 9.32
N ARG A 525 6.57 11.76 9.40
CA ARG A 525 6.23 13.00 10.14
C ARG A 525 5.68 12.78 11.54
N SER A 526 5.49 11.53 11.95
CA SER A 526 4.82 11.23 13.21
C SER A 526 5.70 11.48 14.42
N ASN A 527 5.07 11.88 15.53
CA ASN A 527 5.72 11.99 16.83
C ASN A 527 5.95 10.63 17.50
N TYR A 528 5.22 9.60 17.06
CA TYR A 528 5.42 8.23 17.53
C TYR A 528 6.70 7.62 16.96
N ASN A 529 7.23 6.64 17.68
CA ASN A 529 8.32 5.80 17.21
C ASN A 529 7.88 4.35 17.05
N ASP A 530 8.53 3.65 16.11
CA ASP A 530 8.35 2.20 15.97
C ASP A 530 8.68 1.51 17.30
N GLY A 531 7.85 0.56 17.69
CA GLY A 531 7.92 -0.19 18.94
C GLY A 531 7.17 0.44 20.11
N GLU A 532 6.73 1.69 20.01
CA GLU A 532 6.00 2.39 21.06
C GLU A 532 4.66 1.70 21.40
N ILE A 533 4.28 1.76 22.67
CA ILE A 533 3.03 1.17 23.17
C ILE A 533 2.01 2.27 23.37
N VAL A 534 0.86 2.15 22.72
CA VAL A 534 -0.23 3.14 22.76
C VAL A 534 -1.49 2.54 23.34
N HIS A 535 -2.32 3.38 23.96
CA HIS A 535 -3.57 2.95 24.58
C HIS A 535 -4.69 2.89 23.54
N ALA A 536 -5.42 1.77 23.49
CA ALA A 536 -6.44 1.52 22.46
C ALA A 536 -7.68 2.42 22.59
N LYS A 537 -8.02 2.91 23.79
CA LYS A 537 -9.22 3.74 24.01
C LYS A 537 -9.02 5.23 23.71
N GLU A 538 -7.78 5.69 23.79
CA GLU A 538 -7.43 7.12 23.75
C GLU A 538 -6.13 7.30 22.98
N LEU A 539 -6.14 6.93 21.69
CA LEU A 539 -4.99 7.15 20.83
C LEU A 539 -5.04 8.57 20.28
N LEU A 540 -4.03 9.36 20.62
CA LEU A 540 -3.86 10.71 20.09
C LEU A 540 -3.18 10.68 18.73
N LEU A 541 -3.82 11.20 17.70
CA LEU A 541 -3.26 11.40 16.37
C LEU A 541 -3.05 12.88 16.12
N ASN A 542 -1.83 13.29 15.82
CA ASN A 542 -1.54 14.64 15.33
C ASN A 542 -2.04 14.80 13.88
N GLY A 543 -2.06 16.04 13.40
CA GLY A 543 -2.38 16.33 12.01
C GLY A 543 -1.52 15.52 11.04
N TYR A 544 -2.15 14.83 10.10
CA TYR A 544 -1.54 13.96 9.11
C TYR A 544 -0.75 12.76 9.65
N ASP A 545 -0.92 12.39 10.93
CA ASP A 545 -0.35 11.16 11.46
C ASP A 545 -0.87 9.94 10.68
N ALA A 546 0.05 9.04 10.35
CA ALA A 546 -0.26 7.73 9.80
C ALA A 546 0.49 6.66 10.60
N LEU A 547 -0.22 5.64 11.08
CA LEU A 547 0.32 4.60 11.96
C LEU A 547 -0.12 3.21 11.50
N VAL A 548 0.81 2.27 11.58
CA VAL A 548 0.54 0.83 11.50
C VAL A 548 0.63 0.25 12.90
N LEU A 549 -0.48 -0.23 13.44
CA LEU A 549 -0.60 -0.81 14.76
C LEU A 549 -0.78 -2.32 14.66
N LYS A 550 -0.22 -3.08 15.61
CA LYS A 550 -0.47 -4.52 15.75
C LYS A 550 -1.00 -4.80 17.16
N LYS A 551 -1.95 -5.73 17.23
CA LYS A 551 -2.32 -6.37 18.50
C LYS A 551 -1.10 -7.13 19.02
N LYS A 552 -0.69 -6.85 20.25
CA LYS A 552 0.28 -7.70 20.93
C LYS A 552 -0.42 -9.02 21.29
N ASN A 553 -0.06 -10.12 20.64
CA ASN A 553 -0.63 -11.43 20.94
C ASN A 553 -0.19 -11.84 22.36
N GLU A 554 -1.14 -12.31 23.18
CA GLU A 554 -0.85 -12.90 24.49
C GLU A 554 0.09 -14.13 24.37
N GLU A 555 0.20 -14.74 23.19
CA GLU A 555 1.13 -15.83 22.90
C GLU A 555 2.58 -15.40 22.57
N GLU A 556 2.84 -14.17 22.12
CA GLU A 556 4.23 -13.67 22.11
C GLU A 556 4.73 -13.36 23.54
N CYS A 557 3.82 -13.35 24.53
CA CYS A 557 4.15 -13.45 25.95
C CYS A 557 4.30 -14.89 26.45
N SER A 558 3.84 -15.92 25.71
CA SER A 558 3.85 -17.32 26.15
C SER A 558 5.16 -18.07 25.82
N ASN A 559 5.93 -17.63 24.83
CA ASN A 559 7.33 -18.09 24.69
C ASN A 559 8.27 -17.55 25.80
N ASN A 560 7.72 -16.72 26.70
CA ASN A 560 8.34 -16.28 27.95
C ASN A 560 7.69 -16.91 29.19
N PHE A 561 7.18 -18.16 29.11
CA PHE A 561 6.75 -18.92 30.30
C PHE A 561 7.86 -19.16 31.36
N ASN A 562 9.07 -18.63 31.15
CA ASN A 562 10.09 -18.53 32.18
C ASN A 562 10.00 -17.29 33.10
N LYS A 563 9.07 -16.34 32.93
CA LYS A 563 8.94 -15.19 33.86
C LYS A 563 7.49 -14.69 34.04
N ILE A 564 6.73 -15.38 34.90
CA ILE A 564 5.43 -14.90 35.44
C ILE A 564 5.61 -13.67 36.33
N CYS A 565 6.75 -13.59 37.02
CA CYS A 565 7.20 -12.39 37.70
C CYS A 565 8.04 -11.55 36.72
N ARG A 566 7.64 -10.31 36.46
CA ARG A 566 8.59 -9.31 35.97
C ARG A 566 9.42 -8.84 37.16
N TYR A 567 10.71 -9.18 37.15
CA TYR A 567 11.64 -8.86 38.24
C TYR A 567 12.38 -7.55 37.96
N TYR A 568 12.52 -6.73 39.00
CA TYR A 568 13.31 -5.50 38.98
C TYR A 568 14.06 -5.40 40.30
N ILE A 569 15.28 -4.87 40.26
CA ILE A 569 16.02 -4.50 41.46
C ILE A 569 15.99 -2.98 41.51
N ASP A 570 15.45 -2.41 42.58
CA ASP A 570 15.46 -0.96 42.74
C ASP A 570 16.83 -0.43 43.21
N HIS A 571 16.97 0.89 43.25
CA HIS A 571 18.19 1.58 43.68
C HIS A 571 18.61 1.28 45.13
N ASN A 572 17.78 0.59 45.91
CA ASN A 572 18.07 0.15 47.28
C ASN A 572 18.30 -1.37 47.37
N ASN A 573 18.57 -2.05 46.25
CA ASN A 573 18.73 -3.50 46.16
C ASN A 573 17.48 -4.31 46.59
N ARG A 574 16.28 -3.73 46.53
CA ARG A 574 15.04 -4.47 46.80
C ARG A 574 14.61 -5.22 45.56
N TYR A 575 14.35 -6.52 45.73
CA TYR A 575 13.93 -7.40 44.65
C TYR A 575 12.41 -7.34 44.53
N THR A 576 11.94 -6.77 43.43
CA THR A 576 10.53 -6.50 43.18
C THR A 576 10.00 -7.42 42.10
N CYS A 577 8.89 -8.10 42.37
CA CYS A 577 8.11 -8.84 41.39
C CYS A 577 6.78 -8.12 41.13
N ILE A 578 6.46 -7.84 39.87
CA ILE A 578 5.10 -7.48 39.45
C ILE A 578 4.45 -8.69 38.79
N ILE A 579 3.23 -9.02 39.22
CA ILE A 579 2.40 -10.08 38.65
C ILE A 579 1.09 -9.46 38.15
N GLU A 580 0.79 -9.68 36.88
CA GLU A 580 -0.43 -9.23 36.20
C GLU A 580 -1.30 -10.47 35.90
N ASP A 581 -2.64 -10.31 35.91
CA ASP A 581 -3.62 -11.36 35.56
C ASP A 581 -3.49 -12.69 36.33
N VAL A 582 -3.32 -12.64 37.66
CA VAL A 582 -3.12 -13.82 38.52
C VAL A 582 -4.26 -14.85 38.40
N ASP A 583 -5.49 -14.40 38.17
CA ASP A 583 -6.67 -15.25 38.01
C ASP A 583 -6.60 -16.17 36.77
N LYS A 584 -5.97 -15.72 35.68
CA LYS A 584 -5.71 -16.54 34.49
C LYS A 584 -4.67 -17.63 34.76
N ILE A 585 -3.69 -17.33 35.62
CA ILE A 585 -2.66 -18.29 36.06
C ILE A 585 -3.28 -19.40 36.93
N LEU A 586 -4.19 -19.01 37.84
CA LEU A 586 -4.86 -19.97 38.73
C LEU A 586 -5.85 -20.88 38.00
N THR A 587 -6.47 -20.40 36.92
CA THR A 587 -7.45 -21.18 36.13
C THR A 587 -6.79 -22.13 35.12
N SER A 588 -5.55 -21.86 34.70
CA SER A 588 -4.84 -22.64 33.66
C SER A 588 -3.94 -23.75 34.21
N ILE A 589 -3.76 -23.87 35.53
CA ILE A 589 -2.73 -24.71 36.14
C ILE A 589 -3.33 -25.56 37.29
N SER A 590 -3.18 -26.89 37.24
CA SER A 590 -3.52 -27.74 38.40
C SER A 590 -2.50 -27.50 39.53
N GLY A 591 -2.95 -27.50 40.79
CA GLY A 591 -2.15 -27.02 41.94
C GLY A 591 -0.72 -27.59 42.10
N SER A 592 -0.39 -28.72 41.47
CA SER A 592 0.96 -29.30 41.43
C SER A 592 1.94 -28.62 40.46
N HIS A 593 1.45 -27.88 39.46
CA HIS A 593 2.27 -27.23 38.43
C HIS A 593 2.59 -25.74 38.71
N ILE A 594 2.15 -25.19 39.84
CA ILE A 594 2.45 -23.81 40.26
C ILE A 594 3.89 -23.67 40.78
N SER A 595 4.48 -24.76 41.33
CA SER A 595 5.77 -24.71 42.02
C SER A 595 7.00 -24.32 41.18
N PRO A 596 7.11 -24.64 39.87
CA PRO A 596 8.24 -24.22 39.04
C PRO A 596 8.21 -22.76 38.60
N LEU A 597 7.09 -22.05 38.82
CA LEU A 597 6.82 -20.73 38.23
C LEU A 597 7.30 -19.55 39.09
N PHE A 598 7.55 -19.80 40.38
CA PHE A 598 8.02 -18.83 41.37
C PHE A 598 9.25 -19.40 42.08
N THR A 599 10.41 -19.35 41.42
CA THR A 599 11.66 -19.98 41.89
C THR A 599 12.58 -19.02 42.64
N ASP A 600 12.36 -17.71 42.54
CA ASP A 600 13.22 -16.72 43.19
C ASP A 600 12.75 -16.41 44.63
N THR A 601 13.50 -16.92 45.61
CA THR A 601 13.21 -16.71 47.04
C THR A 601 13.68 -15.35 47.56
N ASN A 602 14.40 -14.55 46.77
CA ASN A 602 14.99 -13.28 47.23
C ASN A 602 14.04 -12.08 47.08
N VAL A 603 12.85 -12.27 46.51
CA VAL A 603 11.84 -11.21 46.35
C VAL A 603 11.43 -10.63 47.69
N THR A 604 11.59 -9.31 47.82
CA THR A 604 11.21 -8.52 48.99
C THR A 604 9.95 -7.69 48.75
N GLN A 605 9.56 -7.44 47.50
CA GLN A 605 8.36 -6.68 47.16
C GLN A 605 7.53 -7.38 46.08
N VAL A 606 6.21 -7.46 46.27
CA VAL A 606 5.28 -8.01 45.27
C VAL A 606 4.16 -7.01 45.03
N TYR A 607 3.85 -6.80 43.74
CA TYR A 607 2.73 -5.97 43.29
C TYR A 607 1.83 -6.82 42.40
N LEU A 608 0.58 -6.98 42.81
CA LEU A 608 -0.48 -7.54 41.98
C LEU A 608 -1.24 -6.41 41.31
N LYS A 609 -1.41 -6.51 39.99
CA LYS A 609 -2.15 -5.52 39.20
C LYS A 609 -3.20 -6.20 38.32
N ASN A 610 -4.31 -5.50 38.10
CA ASN A 610 -5.36 -5.82 37.12
C ASN A 610 -5.93 -7.25 37.21
N SER A 611 -5.82 -7.89 38.38
CA SER A 611 -6.27 -9.27 38.55
C SER A 611 -7.70 -9.29 39.10
N VAL A 612 -8.57 -10.18 38.61
CA VAL A 612 -9.94 -10.33 39.14
C VAL A 612 -9.90 -11.31 40.32
N LEU A 613 -9.24 -10.91 41.41
CA LEU A 613 -9.04 -11.76 42.58
C LEU A 613 -10.15 -11.55 43.59
N THR A 614 -10.97 -12.57 43.81
CA THR A 614 -11.97 -12.57 44.90
C THR A 614 -11.36 -12.94 46.25
N GLN A 615 -10.19 -13.58 46.26
CA GLN A 615 -9.44 -14.00 47.45
C GLN A 615 -7.93 -13.99 47.21
N ILE A 616 -7.12 -13.91 48.28
CA ILE A 616 -5.66 -14.00 48.20
C ILE A 616 -5.24 -15.47 47.97
N PRO A 617 -4.62 -15.82 46.83
CA PRO A 617 -4.23 -17.20 46.54
C PRO A 617 -3.02 -17.64 47.39
N SER A 618 -3.31 -18.39 48.45
CA SER A 618 -2.32 -18.83 49.44
C SER A 618 -1.11 -19.56 48.84
N ILE A 619 -1.34 -20.38 47.81
CA ILE A 619 -0.30 -21.19 47.17
C ILE A 619 0.80 -20.34 46.50
N ILE A 620 0.45 -19.19 45.93
CA ILE A 620 1.39 -18.29 45.25
C ILE A 620 2.30 -17.61 46.27
N PHE A 621 1.70 -17.06 47.33
CA PHE A 621 2.44 -16.28 48.32
C PHE A 621 3.33 -17.13 49.23
N SER A 622 3.02 -18.41 49.41
CA SER A 622 3.84 -19.35 50.22
C SER A 622 5.31 -19.44 49.78
N LYS A 623 5.66 -18.96 48.58
CA LYS A 623 7.01 -19.00 48.02
C LYS A 623 7.87 -17.76 48.28
N PHE A 624 7.25 -16.62 48.60
CA PHE A 624 7.98 -15.37 48.85
C PHE A 624 8.41 -15.26 50.32
N LEU A 625 9.40 -16.06 50.71
CA LEU A 625 9.86 -16.16 52.11
C LEU A 625 10.47 -14.86 52.66
N ASN A 626 10.93 -13.97 51.78
CA ASN A 626 11.55 -12.69 52.11
C ASN A 626 10.64 -11.47 51.89
N LEU A 627 9.34 -11.68 51.68
CA LEU A 627 8.41 -10.61 51.35
C LEU A 627 8.27 -9.59 52.49
N GLU A 628 8.61 -8.33 52.20
CA GLU A 628 8.51 -7.18 53.11
C GLU A 628 7.38 -6.22 52.72
N PHE A 629 7.07 -6.13 51.42
CA PHE A 629 6.02 -5.26 50.88
C PHE A 629 5.10 -6.04 49.94
N LEU A 630 3.79 -5.93 50.14
CA LEU A 630 2.79 -6.54 49.26
C LEU A 630 1.75 -5.48 48.87
N SER A 631 1.59 -5.25 47.58
CA SER A 631 0.49 -4.45 47.03
C SER A 631 -0.45 -5.33 46.23
N ILE A 632 -1.74 -5.20 46.51
CA ILE A 632 -2.86 -5.87 45.84
C ILE A 632 -3.91 -4.80 45.58
N THR A 633 -3.59 -3.83 44.74
CA THR A 633 -4.43 -2.64 44.47
C THR A 633 -5.28 -2.88 43.22
N ASN A 634 -6.53 -2.40 43.17
CA ASN A 634 -7.41 -2.52 41.99
C ASN A 634 -7.70 -3.97 41.54
N CYS A 635 -7.80 -4.92 42.47
CA CYS A 635 -7.95 -6.36 42.17
C CYS A 635 -9.35 -6.93 42.50
N SER A 636 -10.34 -6.09 42.77
CA SER A 636 -11.73 -6.47 43.09
C SER A 636 -11.92 -7.36 44.33
N LEU A 637 -10.94 -7.42 45.25
CA LEU A 637 -11.03 -8.25 46.47
C LEU A 637 -12.26 -7.90 47.31
N GLY A 638 -13.12 -8.89 47.60
CA GLY A 638 -14.34 -8.69 48.40
C GLY A 638 -14.11 -8.77 49.92
N GLY A 639 -13.10 -9.51 50.37
CA GLY A 639 -12.75 -9.60 51.78
C GLY A 639 -11.40 -10.26 52.01
N ILE A 640 -10.84 -10.06 53.20
CA ILE A 640 -9.60 -10.73 53.64
C ILE A 640 -10.01 -11.74 54.72
N PHE A 641 -10.18 -12.99 54.30
CA PHE A 641 -10.74 -14.06 55.13
C PHE A 641 -9.66 -14.89 55.83
N ASP A 642 -8.55 -15.18 55.15
CA ASP A 642 -7.49 -16.08 55.61
C ASP A 642 -6.12 -15.41 55.82
N THR A 643 -5.24 -16.10 56.54
CA THR A 643 -3.86 -15.66 56.78
C THR A 643 -3.03 -15.64 55.50
N ILE A 644 -2.36 -14.51 55.22
CA ILE A 644 -1.33 -14.42 54.18
C ILE A 644 -0.21 -15.42 54.53
N PRO A 645 0.09 -16.44 53.70
CA PRO A 645 0.94 -17.56 54.10
C PRO A 645 2.42 -17.23 54.34
N SER A 646 2.96 -16.19 53.69
CA SER A 646 4.34 -15.72 53.86
C SER A 646 4.36 -14.31 54.44
N CYS A 647 4.12 -14.21 55.73
CA CYS A 647 3.91 -12.92 56.39
C CYS A 647 4.94 -12.61 57.48
N ASN A 648 5.89 -13.50 57.72
CA ASN A 648 6.86 -13.34 58.81
C ASN A 648 7.79 -12.13 58.63
N LYS A 649 8.02 -11.67 57.40
CA LYS A 649 8.83 -10.47 57.12
C LYS A 649 8.01 -9.30 56.57
N LEU A 650 6.70 -9.50 56.34
CA LEU A 650 5.86 -8.49 55.74
C LEU A 650 5.70 -7.32 56.71
N THR A 651 6.09 -6.13 56.27
CA THR A 651 5.99 -4.89 57.05
C THR A 651 4.94 -3.93 56.50
N HIS A 652 4.64 -4.01 55.21
CA HIS A 652 3.69 -3.14 54.54
C HIS A 652 2.75 -3.95 53.65
N LEU A 653 1.45 -3.73 53.82
CA LEU A 653 0.40 -4.26 52.96
C LEU A 653 -0.41 -3.09 52.38
N ASP A 654 -0.49 -3.02 51.06
CA ASP A 654 -1.38 -2.11 50.36
C ASP A 654 -2.46 -2.93 49.65
N ALA A 655 -3.69 -2.84 50.12
CA ALA A 655 -4.88 -3.42 49.52
C ALA A 655 -5.92 -2.33 49.19
N SER A 656 -5.44 -1.15 48.83
CA SER A 656 -6.29 -0.01 48.46
C SER A 656 -7.08 -0.25 47.16
N PHE A 657 -8.17 0.49 46.98
CA PHE A 657 -9.04 0.48 45.79
C PHE A 657 -9.50 -0.92 45.37
N ASN A 658 -9.95 -1.73 46.33
CA ASN A 658 -10.63 -3.01 46.08
C ASN A 658 -12.12 -2.91 46.48
N ASN A 659 -12.79 -4.05 46.57
CA ASN A 659 -14.18 -4.16 47.02
C ASN A 659 -14.28 -4.69 48.46
N ILE A 660 -13.26 -4.48 49.31
CA ILE A 660 -13.18 -5.14 50.62
C ILE A 660 -14.30 -4.58 51.50
N TYR A 661 -15.28 -5.42 51.83
CA TYR A 661 -16.40 -5.08 52.71
C TYR A 661 -16.31 -5.76 54.08
N HIS A 662 -15.36 -6.68 54.27
CA HIS A 662 -15.18 -7.45 55.50
C HIS A 662 -13.72 -7.89 55.73
N LEU A 663 -13.23 -7.73 56.96
CA LEU A 663 -11.98 -8.32 57.46
C LEU A 663 -12.31 -9.34 58.56
N SER A 664 -11.77 -10.55 58.49
CA SER A 664 -11.99 -11.55 59.56
C SER A 664 -11.25 -11.17 60.86
N ASN A 665 -11.76 -11.59 62.02
CA ASN A 665 -11.13 -11.33 63.33
C ASN A 665 -9.72 -11.98 63.46
N THR A 666 -9.38 -12.89 62.54
CA THR A 666 -8.08 -13.56 62.46
C THR A 666 -7.24 -13.07 61.28
N ALA A 667 -7.70 -12.04 60.55
CA ALA A 667 -6.94 -11.44 59.47
C ALA A 667 -5.55 -11.02 59.97
N PHE A 668 -4.53 -11.32 59.18
CA PHE A 668 -3.14 -10.98 59.49
C PHE A 668 -2.53 -11.64 60.73
N LYS A 669 -3.18 -12.61 61.39
CA LYS A 669 -2.65 -13.29 62.60
C LYS A 669 -1.21 -13.80 62.47
N ASN A 670 -0.77 -14.14 61.27
CA ASN A 670 0.58 -14.65 60.97
C ASN A 670 1.57 -13.55 60.52
N CYS A 671 1.15 -12.29 60.45
CA CYS A 671 1.92 -11.13 59.95
C CYS A 671 2.50 -10.29 61.10
N LYS A 672 3.21 -10.94 62.03
CA LYS A 672 3.64 -10.30 63.29
C LYS A 672 4.50 -9.03 63.13
N ASN A 673 5.13 -8.84 61.97
CA ASN A 673 5.99 -7.69 61.68
C ASN A 673 5.30 -6.59 60.86
N LEU A 674 3.99 -6.74 60.59
CA LEU A 674 3.21 -5.78 59.82
C LEU A 674 3.13 -4.46 60.57
N LYS A 675 3.56 -3.37 59.93
CA LYS A 675 3.60 -2.01 60.48
C LYS A 675 2.53 -1.13 59.85
N THR A 676 2.34 -1.25 58.54
CA THR A 676 1.39 -0.43 57.78
C THR A 676 0.42 -1.28 56.97
N ILE A 677 -0.86 -0.93 57.06
CA ILE A 677 -1.92 -1.45 56.19
C ILE A 677 -2.57 -0.25 55.48
N ASP A 678 -2.63 -0.27 54.16
CA ASP A 678 -3.44 0.65 53.37
C ASP A 678 -4.64 -0.10 52.79
N ILE A 679 -5.84 0.33 53.14
CA ILE A 679 -7.10 -0.19 52.62
C ILE A 679 -8.01 0.97 52.19
N THR A 680 -7.42 2.09 51.77
CA THR A 680 -8.11 3.23 51.13
C THR A 680 -8.94 2.76 49.95
N GLY A 681 -10.05 3.41 49.59
CA GLY A 681 -10.85 3.06 48.42
C GLY A 681 -11.70 1.78 48.53
N ASN A 682 -11.86 1.20 49.72
CA ASN A 682 -12.67 0.00 49.96
C ASN A 682 -14.04 0.31 50.61
N SER A 683 -14.91 -0.71 50.71
CA SER A 683 -16.28 -0.63 51.28
C SER A 683 -16.37 -1.10 52.75
N LEU A 684 -15.26 -1.08 53.49
CA LEU A 684 -15.18 -1.63 54.85
C LEU A 684 -15.84 -0.68 55.86
N LYS A 685 -16.73 -1.21 56.71
CA LYS A 685 -17.48 -0.41 57.71
C LYS A 685 -17.00 -0.59 59.15
N VAL A 686 -16.37 -1.72 59.48
CA VAL A 686 -15.96 -2.07 60.85
C VAL A 686 -14.64 -2.80 60.80
N ILE A 687 -13.74 -2.49 61.73
CA ILE A 687 -12.50 -3.23 61.98
C ILE A 687 -12.58 -3.82 63.38
N SER A 688 -12.44 -5.13 63.51
CA SER A 688 -12.49 -5.82 64.80
C SER A 688 -11.25 -5.51 65.64
N ARG A 689 -11.42 -5.38 66.97
CA ARG A 689 -10.33 -5.08 67.91
C ARG A 689 -9.27 -6.18 67.93
N GLU A 690 -9.71 -7.42 67.72
CA GLU A 690 -8.87 -8.61 67.71
C GLU A 690 -7.73 -8.53 66.68
N ILE A 691 -7.92 -7.80 65.56
CA ILE A 691 -6.86 -7.58 64.55
C ILE A 691 -5.68 -6.82 65.17
N PHE A 692 -5.94 -5.86 66.05
CA PHE A 692 -4.89 -5.07 66.72
C PHE A 692 -4.20 -5.88 67.81
N ASP A 693 -4.96 -6.67 68.57
CA ASP A 693 -4.41 -7.53 69.63
C ASP A 693 -3.46 -8.59 69.06
N LEU A 694 -3.71 -9.04 67.82
CA LEU A 694 -2.88 -10.02 67.10
C LEU A 694 -1.67 -9.41 66.37
N ASN A 695 -1.60 -8.07 66.19
CA ASN A 695 -0.57 -7.39 65.41
C ASN A 695 0.04 -6.20 66.18
N GLN A 696 0.76 -6.48 67.26
CA GLN A 696 1.31 -5.47 68.19
C GLN A 696 2.30 -4.47 67.55
N ASN A 697 2.86 -4.80 66.38
CA ASN A 697 3.77 -3.93 65.63
C ASN A 697 3.07 -2.99 64.63
N LEU A 698 1.75 -3.14 64.46
CA LEU A 698 0.96 -2.33 63.53
C LEU A 698 0.83 -0.91 64.08
N ASN A 699 1.40 0.06 63.38
CA ASN A 699 1.46 1.46 63.82
C ASN A 699 0.68 2.42 62.92
N LYS A 700 0.27 1.99 61.72
CA LYS A 700 -0.45 2.80 60.75
C LYS A 700 -1.47 1.98 59.99
N ILE A 701 -2.74 2.41 60.00
CA ILE A 701 -3.76 1.94 59.07
C ILE A 701 -4.27 3.15 58.29
N ILE A 702 -4.27 3.05 56.96
CA ILE A 702 -4.75 4.08 56.04
C ILE A 702 -6.08 3.62 55.47
N LEU A 703 -7.09 4.47 55.63
CA LEU A 703 -8.49 4.22 55.32
C LEU A 703 -9.08 5.43 54.61
N ASN A 704 -10.23 5.26 53.94
CA ASN A 704 -11.01 6.40 53.47
C ASN A 704 -11.47 7.27 54.65
N GLY A 705 -11.54 8.58 54.43
CA GLY A 705 -12.02 9.54 55.41
C GLY A 705 -13.46 9.24 55.85
N GLU A 706 -13.68 9.40 57.16
CA GLU A 706 -14.84 9.03 57.99
C GLU A 706 -15.04 7.53 58.24
N ILE A 707 -14.43 7.06 59.34
CA ILE A 707 -14.73 5.78 60.02
C ILE A 707 -15.37 6.08 61.37
#